data_AF-A0A8W7PEL2-F1
#
_entry.id   AF-A0A8W7PEL2-F1
#
_cell.length_a   1.000
_cell.length_b   1.000
_cell.length_c   1.000
_cell.angle_alpha   90.00
_cell.angle_beta   90.00
_cell.angle_gamma   90.00
#
_symmetry.space_group_name_H-M   'P 1'
#
loop_
_entity.id
_entity.type
_entity.pdbx_description
1 polymer ?
#
loop_
_entity_poly.entity_id
_entity_poly.type
_entity_poly.pdbx_seq_one_letter_code
_entity_poly.pdbx_strand_id
1 'polypeptide(L)'
;MRAFCFALTILCAVQSILAYPRPDFAINGPVSTSVTVRTAANELGAKIINAGNGTVELTSGYTELTTLRTALQFIGDEIVRVAGPLVPQLTNLSTDNVGPIDTVYGAINTTILQFEALMSGGLNGTIANITTATGNYTYIAKQFHDTFNNTKTTLGELRMALEQLRLNVTKAKSMAGTANSIPPSIILTYVPATTVNAVIAQIRILRVRVSTMTFVIDSSLENLKFADRFIFSLKDEIVRNADRYPLSYQAFQINLGVEQSKVYSILATGPGCTINFNISIQNELEANQQYTDNLAPKLNNLYVAYEAIATEADKTNTSFAAYSGKVPTLIGNRTTELALSLCPSLRTVLQVQIANAGYSDFCFSKYSSIVLSQAALTIDAFDVCFEKELLRLMNLSTIIERMLKQLSFNTADLLSNLQVCLRIADPTAEGACYTKIAPYYAVLAAKVTAHTTTATKLVDAETRASLNRLGACLYSSLSVTASILAYPRPDFAINGVVSGSATVKTAAIDLGVDIADAGKGTVNLTSGYTVLSNLSTSLQFIGDEIVRVAAPLASQLTNLSTDNSNQIETTYAAINASIIQFDALMSGGLNTTIANINNTAGTGYIVKQFADAFKNTKLTLSELIKAVDQLKSDVGKARKAAGTTNPIPSAIIRANIPAKTVNNVITAIRNLRARIPLITYVIDSSLDNLHLVDLFIIALKDEVVRSVGLYHTSYQAFQSNLVVESDIVYTQFVTHVGPTVSSIIAPIYNDMYTNTNFGSLFPVINRLGTVNYSANAFNTTFNNYKQNVPSLITNLTTSLSSSLCNSLQTVSKVQIANAGYSDFCFSKYSPRVFSQVQLTIDAFDVCFEKELARLMNLSPVVQRIATQISYNTADLFSNLQVCLAIVDPTAEGACYTKLVPYYTVLATKVTAHTATAINLVNAETKASYNRLCACLYSSLSVTTASATDISNEAATCLDVGPQ
;
A
#
# COMPACT_ATOMS: atom_id res chain seq x y z
N MET A 1 -3.36 -68.03 8.06
CA MET A 1 -2.26 -67.04 7.92
C MET A 1 -2.63 -65.84 7.04
N ARG A 2 -3.22 -65.99 5.84
CA ARG A 2 -3.57 -64.84 4.98
C ARG A 2 -4.63 -63.88 5.57
N ALA A 3 -5.61 -64.36 6.33
CA ALA A 3 -6.59 -63.52 7.03
C ALA A 3 -6.00 -62.75 8.24
N PHE A 4 -4.98 -63.31 8.90
CA PHE A 4 -4.29 -62.66 10.03
C PHE A 4 -3.35 -61.55 9.54
N CYS A 5 -2.67 -61.75 8.40
CA CYS A 5 -1.85 -60.71 7.78
C CYS A 5 -2.69 -59.57 7.18
N PHE A 6 -3.91 -59.83 6.69
CA PHE A 6 -4.83 -58.81 6.15
C PHE A 6 -5.47 -57.96 7.26
N ALA A 7 -5.84 -58.58 8.38
CA ALA A 7 -6.32 -57.85 9.56
C ALA A 7 -5.21 -57.01 10.22
N LEU A 8 -3.95 -57.48 10.23
CA LEU A 8 -2.81 -56.72 10.74
C LEU A 8 -2.41 -55.56 9.81
N THR A 9 -2.56 -55.69 8.48
CA THR A 9 -2.31 -54.58 7.55
C THR A 9 -3.44 -53.54 7.59
N ILE A 10 -4.69 -53.94 7.82
CA ILE A 10 -5.80 -53.00 8.08
C ILE A 10 -5.67 -52.36 9.46
N LEU A 11 -5.27 -53.07 10.52
CA LEU A 11 -4.96 -52.45 11.81
C LEU A 11 -3.77 -51.48 11.71
N CYS A 12 -2.70 -51.82 11.00
CA CYS A 12 -1.56 -50.93 10.79
C CYS A 12 -1.91 -49.72 9.91
N ALA A 13 -2.80 -49.88 8.92
CA ALA A 13 -3.28 -48.79 8.05
C ALA A 13 -4.35 -47.89 8.72
N VAL A 14 -5.18 -48.45 9.60
CA VAL A 14 -6.22 -47.72 10.35
C VAL A 14 -5.61 -46.98 11.54
N GLN A 15 -4.55 -47.52 12.16
CA GLN A 15 -3.74 -46.75 13.12
C GLN A 15 -3.11 -45.53 12.44
N SER A 16 -2.73 -45.58 11.16
CA SER A 16 -1.99 -44.47 10.51
C SER A 16 -2.79 -43.19 10.28
N ILE A 17 -4.14 -43.23 10.32
CA ILE A 17 -4.98 -42.13 9.80
C ILE A 17 -5.54 -41.24 10.92
N LEU A 18 -5.57 -41.71 12.18
CA LEU A 18 -5.88 -40.88 13.36
C LEU A 18 -4.75 -40.82 14.42
N ALA A 19 -3.66 -41.58 14.27
CA ALA A 19 -2.42 -41.33 15.01
C ALA A 19 -1.28 -42.10 14.35
N TYR A 20 -0.28 -41.45 13.75
CA TYR A 20 1.04 -42.06 13.80
C TYR A 20 1.42 -42.09 15.29
N PRO A 21 1.41 -43.25 15.97
CA PRO A 21 1.61 -43.30 17.40
C PRO A 21 3.12 -43.20 17.62
N ARG A 22 3.63 -41.98 17.75
CA ARG A 22 4.93 -41.75 18.36
C ARG A 22 4.70 -41.45 19.83
N PRO A 23 5.63 -41.77 20.71
CA PRO A 23 5.51 -41.29 22.07
C PRO A 23 5.80 -39.78 22.08
N ASP A 24 4.90 -38.98 22.64
CA ASP A 24 4.85 -37.52 22.43
C ASP A 24 4.69 -36.75 23.76
N PHE A 25 4.96 -35.45 23.75
CA PHE A 25 4.75 -34.55 24.91
C PHE A 25 5.53 -34.94 26.18
N ALA A 26 6.76 -35.43 26.00
CA ALA A 26 7.67 -35.87 27.07
C ALA A 26 7.19 -37.12 27.84
N ILE A 27 6.29 -37.91 27.24
CA ILE A 27 5.85 -39.22 27.76
C ILE A 27 6.00 -40.32 26.71
N ASN A 28 6.33 -41.53 27.17
CA ASN A 28 6.47 -42.68 26.29
C ASN A 28 5.12 -43.33 25.93
N GLY A 29 4.20 -42.58 25.32
CA GLY A 29 3.05 -43.18 24.65
C GLY A 29 2.32 -42.20 23.73
N PRO A 30 1.50 -42.73 22.80
CA PRO A 30 0.96 -41.93 21.72
C PRO A 30 -0.18 -41.02 22.17
N VAL A 31 -0.02 -39.72 21.93
CA VAL A 31 -1.04 -38.71 22.20
C VAL A 31 -1.63 -38.24 20.88
N SER A 32 -2.96 -38.25 20.79
CA SER A 32 -3.63 -37.82 19.57
C SER A 32 -3.33 -36.36 19.22
N THR A 33 -3.34 -36.02 17.94
CA THR A 33 -3.10 -34.66 17.38
C THR A 33 -1.73 -34.03 17.65
N SER A 34 -0.74 -34.77 18.16
CA SER A 34 0.64 -34.27 18.34
C SER A 34 1.24 -33.72 17.05
N VAL A 35 1.01 -34.39 15.91
CA VAL A 35 1.43 -33.94 14.58
C VAL A 35 0.82 -32.58 14.21
N THR A 36 -0.42 -32.28 14.63
CA THR A 36 -1.06 -31.00 14.36
C THR A 36 -0.40 -29.86 15.13
N VAL A 37 0.09 -30.10 16.35
CA VAL A 37 0.92 -29.13 17.09
C VAL A 37 2.16 -28.78 16.29
N ARG A 38 2.86 -29.77 15.71
CA ARG A 38 4.02 -29.55 14.84
C ARG A 38 3.67 -28.72 13.61
N THR A 39 2.58 -29.06 12.92
CA THR A 39 2.13 -28.33 11.74
C THR A 39 1.85 -26.87 12.09
N ALA A 40 1.11 -26.61 13.16
CA ALA A 40 0.82 -25.25 13.63
C ALA A 40 2.10 -24.50 14.03
N ALA A 41 3.05 -25.17 14.69
CA ALA A 41 4.34 -24.57 15.07
C ALA A 41 5.18 -24.18 13.85
N ASN A 42 5.20 -25.01 12.81
CA ASN A 42 5.90 -24.72 11.56
C ASN A 42 5.26 -23.54 10.81
N GLU A 43 3.93 -23.48 10.75
CA GLU A 43 3.20 -22.35 10.17
C GLU A 43 3.45 -21.04 10.93
N LEU A 44 3.52 -21.09 12.27
CA LEU A 44 3.97 -19.97 13.12
C LEU A 44 5.40 -19.56 12.77
N GLY A 45 6.31 -20.53 12.64
CA GLY A 45 7.72 -20.27 12.32
C GLY A 45 7.92 -19.54 11.00
N ALA A 46 7.15 -19.89 9.97
CA ALA A 46 7.17 -19.16 8.70
C ALA A 46 6.83 -17.67 8.88
N LYS A 47 5.85 -17.35 9.75
CA LYS A 47 5.48 -15.95 10.04
C LYS A 47 6.50 -15.23 10.93
N ILE A 48 7.11 -15.92 11.88
CA ILE A 48 8.21 -15.36 12.69
C ILE A 48 9.37 -14.97 11.78
N ILE A 49 9.81 -15.87 10.90
CA ILE A 49 10.91 -15.59 9.96
C ILE A 49 10.58 -14.38 9.07
N ASN A 50 9.35 -14.30 8.55
CA ASN A 50 8.94 -13.17 7.72
C ASN A 50 9.04 -11.82 8.43
N ALA A 51 8.88 -11.75 9.76
CA ALA A 51 9.04 -10.51 10.51
C ALA A 51 10.46 -9.92 10.40
N GLY A 52 11.49 -10.75 10.20
CA GLY A 52 12.89 -10.30 10.01
C GLY A 52 13.32 -10.18 8.54
N ASN A 53 12.48 -10.57 7.58
CA ASN A 53 12.84 -10.55 6.16
C ASN A 53 12.71 -9.16 5.51
N GLY A 54 12.00 -8.23 6.16
CA GLY A 54 11.77 -6.89 5.67
C GLY A 54 13.09 -6.13 5.44
N THR A 55 13.45 -5.92 4.18
CA THR A 55 14.65 -5.14 3.82
C THR A 55 14.33 -4.13 2.74
N VAL A 56 14.86 -2.92 2.90
CA VAL A 56 14.78 -1.85 1.89
C VAL A 56 16.13 -1.20 1.74
N GLU A 57 16.54 -1.04 0.49
CA GLU A 57 17.71 -0.25 0.13
C GLU A 57 17.31 1.22 0.05
N LEU A 58 18.03 2.06 0.79
CA LEU A 58 17.81 3.50 0.83
C LEU A 58 19.07 4.17 0.30
N THR A 59 18.92 5.00 -0.73
CA THR A 59 20.05 5.52 -1.50
C THR A 59 20.19 7.03 -1.39
N SER A 60 19.19 7.74 -0.86
CA SER A 60 19.20 9.21 -0.76
C SER A 60 20.24 9.77 0.20
N GLY A 61 20.75 8.96 1.14
CA GLY A 61 21.63 9.41 2.22
C GLY A 61 20.92 10.19 3.33
N TYR A 62 19.58 10.28 3.31
CA TYR A 62 18.81 10.96 4.36
C TYR A 62 18.83 10.13 5.67
N THR A 63 19.48 10.68 6.69
CA THR A 63 19.82 10.00 7.95
C THR A 63 18.59 9.50 8.71
N GLU A 64 17.49 10.25 8.65
CA GLU A 64 16.24 9.93 9.32
C GLU A 64 15.60 8.65 8.74
N LEU A 65 15.63 8.45 7.42
CA LEU A 65 15.14 7.22 6.79
C LEU A 65 16.00 6.02 7.19
N THR A 66 17.33 6.22 7.22
CA THR A 66 18.27 5.17 7.63
C THR A 66 18.04 4.77 9.10
N THR A 67 17.81 5.75 9.97
CA THR A 67 17.51 5.53 11.39
C THR A 67 16.21 4.75 11.56
N LEU A 68 15.14 5.14 10.85
CA LEU A 68 13.86 4.43 10.87
C LEU A 68 13.98 3.01 10.33
N ARG A 69 14.66 2.81 9.20
CA ARG A 69 14.91 1.49 8.63
C ARG A 69 15.60 0.58 9.64
N THR A 70 16.71 1.03 10.23
CA THR A 70 17.46 0.25 11.21
C THR A 70 16.62 -0.09 12.43
N ALA A 71 15.79 0.84 12.92
CA ALA A 71 14.90 0.59 14.05
C ALA A 71 13.80 -0.44 13.72
N LEU A 72 13.19 -0.35 12.53
CA LEU A 72 12.16 -1.30 12.07
C LEU A 72 12.73 -2.71 11.84
N GLN A 73 13.89 -2.80 11.19
CA GLN A 73 14.61 -4.06 10.98
C GLN A 73 15.01 -4.69 12.32
N PHE A 74 15.51 -3.89 13.26
CA PHE A 74 15.85 -4.36 14.59
C PHE A 74 14.65 -4.96 15.33
N ILE A 75 13.46 -4.36 15.22
CA ILE A 75 12.24 -4.95 15.80
C ILE A 75 11.96 -6.33 15.18
N GLY A 76 12.04 -6.43 13.86
CA GLY A 76 11.89 -7.70 13.13
C GLY A 76 12.88 -8.76 13.59
N ASP A 77 14.16 -8.41 13.62
CA ASP A 77 15.27 -9.28 14.04
C ASP A 77 15.11 -9.74 15.49
N GLU A 78 14.70 -8.86 16.40
CA GLU A 78 14.46 -9.22 17.80
C GLU A 78 13.27 -10.16 17.96
N ILE A 79 12.22 -10.02 17.15
CA ILE A 79 11.11 -10.98 17.10
C ILE A 79 11.64 -12.35 16.64
N VAL A 80 12.44 -12.41 15.57
CA VAL A 80 13.05 -13.67 15.11
C VAL A 80 13.94 -14.28 16.18
N ARG A 81 14.78 -13.46 16.83
CA ARG A 81 15.74 -13.91 17.83
C ARG A 81 15.06 -14.47 19.08
N VAL A 82 14.02 -13.80 19.58
CA VAL A 82 13.34 -14.18 20.84
C VAL A 82 12.25 -15.21 20.62
N ALA A 83 11.43 -15.08 19.57
CA ALA A 83 10.33 -16.01 19.30
C ALA A 83 10.77 -17.23 18.46
N GLY A 84 11.85 -17.11 17.67
CA GLY A 84 12.37 -18.18 16.82
C GLY A 84 12.60 -19.52 17.55
N PRO A 85 13.21 -19.55 18.74
CA PRO A 85 13.39 -20.77 19.53
C PRO A 85 12.09 -21.49 19.91
N LEU A 86 10.94 -20.79 19.95
CA LEU A 86 9.65 -21.39 20.29
C LEU A 86 9.23 -22.46 19.27
N VAL A 87 9.59 -22.28 18.00
CA VAL A 87 9.22 -23.17 16.90
C VAL A 87 9.85 -24.56 17.06
N PRO A 88 11.19 -24.71 17.12
CA PRO A 88 11.80 -26.02 17.35
C PRO A 88 11.43 -26.59 18.71
N GLN A 89 11.18 -25.77 19.74
CA GLN A 89 10.73 -26.28 21.05
C GLN A 89 9.32 -26.91 20.98
N LEU A 90 8.36 -26.26 20.32
CA LEU A 90 7.01 -26.80 20.12
C LEU A 90 7.01 -28.02 19.17
N THR A 91 7.83 -27.97 18.12
CA THR A 91 8.02 -29.12 17.21
C THR A 91 8.65 -30.30 17.94
N ASN A 92 9.67 -30.07 18.77
CA ASN A 92 10.30 -31.15 19.55
C ASN A 92 9.34 -31.71 20.59
N LEU A 93 8.56 -30.85 21.27
CA LEU A 93 7.53 -31.28 22.22
C LEU A 93 6.56 -32.30 21.59
N SER A 94 6.18 -32.09 20.32
CA SER A 94 5.29 -33.01 19.60
C SER A 94 5.90 -34.38 19.25
N THR A 95 7.20 -34.60 19.54
CA THR A 95 7.93 -35.83 19.22
C THR A 95 8.77 -36.38 20.38
N ASP A 96 8.78 -35.69 21.53
CA ASP A 96 9.59 -36.09 22.70
C ASP A 96 8.91 -37.24 23.44
N ASN A 97 9.61 -38.38 23.50
CA ASN A 97 9.15 -39.61 24.15
C ASN A 97 9.85 -39.92 25.48
N VAL A 98 10.83 -39.12 25.89
CA VAL A 98 11.73 -39.48 26.99
C VAL A 98 11.40 -38.65 28.23
N GLY A 99 11.30 -37.32 28.07
CA GLY A 99 11.23 -36.36 29.17
C GLY A 99 12.45 -36.42 30.11
N PRO A 100 12.76 -35.32 30.84
CA PRO A 100 11.87 -34.95 31.94
C PRO A 100 10.80 -33.94 31.54
N ILE A 101 9.54 -34.20 31.92
CA ILE A 101 8.37 -33.37 31.59
C ILE A 101 8.63 -31.90 31.97
N ASP A 102 9.05 -31.63 33.21
CA ASP A 102 9.26 -30.26 33.68
C ASP A 102 10.36 -29.51 32.91
N THR A 103 11.40 -30.22 32.44
CA THR A 103 12.46 -29.63 31.63
C THR A 103 11.94 -29.18 30.26
N VAL A 104 11.18 -30.04 29.58
CA VAL A 104 10.67 -29.76 28.22
C VAL A 104 9.68 -28.58 28.25
N TYR A 105 8.71 -28.60 29.17
CA TYR A 105 7.73 -27.52 29.29
C TYR A 105 8.35 -26.25 29.87
N GLY A 106 9.30 -26.37 30.81
CA GLY A 106 10.02 -25.24 31.40
C GLY A 106 10.82 -24.44 30.37
N ALA A 107 11.43 -25.11 29.39
CA ALA A 107 12.12 -24.44 28.28
C ALA A 107 11.17 -23.61 27.42
N ILE A 108 10.01 -24.16 27.05
CA ILE A 108 8.98 -23.45 26.27
C ILE A 108 8.45 -22.24 27.07
N ASN A 109 8.11 -22.45 28.33
CA ASN A 109 7.62 -21.39 29.22
C ASN A 109 8.62 -20.25 29.35
N THR A 110 9.92 -20.56 29.44
CA THR A 110 10.99 -19.56 29.49
C THR A 110 11.02 -18.71 28.23
N THR A 111 10.93 -19.33 27.04
CA THR A 111 10.88 -18.60 25.76
C THR A 111 9.63 -17.73 25.65
N ILE A 112 8.47 -18.23 26.09
CA ILE A 112 7.22 -17.44 26.11
C ILE A 112 7.37 -16.20 27.00
N LEU A 113 7.92 -16.35 28.22
CA LEU A 113 8.15 -15.22 29.13
C LEU A 113 9.17 -14.21 28.57
N GLN A 114 10.21 -14.69 27.88
CA GLN A 114 11.16 -13.80 27.19
C GLN A 114 10.47 -13.01 26.07
N PHE A 115 9.56 -13.64 25.33
CA PHE A 115 8.81 -12.98 24.28
C PHE A 115 7.81 -11.96 24.84
N GLU A 116 7.12 -12.28 25.94
CA GLU A 116 6.29 -11.32 26.69
C GLU A 116 7.10 -10.13 27.20
N ALA A 117 8.31 -10.36 27.71
CA ALA A 117 9.21 -9.31 28.19
C ALA A 117 9.69 -8.39 27.06
N LEU A 118 10.01 -8.94 25.88
CA LEU A 118 10.33 -8.15 24.68
C LEU A 118 9.19 -7.18 24.34
N MET A 119 7.96 -7.69 24.32
CA MET A 119 6.74 -6.93 23.98
C MET A 119 6.31 -5.94 25.06
N SER A 120 6.72 -6.14 26.31
CA SER A 120 6.33 -5.28 27.44
C SER A 120 7.29 -4.13 27.68
N GLY A 121 8.56 -4.27 27.28
CA GLY A 121 9.55 -3.22 27.51
C GLY A 121 10.84 -3.33 26.72
N GLY A 122 11.20 -4.52 26.22
CA GLY A 122 12.45 -4.72 25.48
C GLY A 122 12.58 -3.85 24.22
N LEU A 123 11.47 -3.45 23.61
CA LEU A 123 11.44 -2.61 22.41
C LEU A 123 11.13 -1.13 22.67
N ASN A 124 10.89 -0.70 23.92
CA ASN A 124 10.45 0.68 24.21
C ASN A 124 11.44 1.74 23.74
N GLY A 125 12.74 1.48 23.89
CA GLY A 125 13.79 2.39 23.40
C GLY A 125 13.75 2.53 21.87
N THR A 126 13.58 1.42 21.15
CA THR A 126 13.46 1.42 19.69
C THR A 126 12.19 2.13 19.22
N ILE A 127 11.06 1.91 19.90
CA ILE A 127 9.79 2.60 19.61
C ILE A 127 9.89 4.12 19.88
N ALA A 128 10.60 4.53 20.93
CA ALA A 128 10.88 5.94 21.22
C ALA A 128 11.76 6.58 20.14
N ASN A 129 12.76 5.86 19.64
CA ASN A 129 13.60 6.31 18.53
C ASN A 129 12.78 6.48 17.24
N ILE A 130 11.89 5.53 16.93
CA ILE A 130 10.95 5.64 15.80
C ILE A 130 10.10 6.90 15.95
N THR A 131 9.48 7.09 17.12
CA THR A 131 8.61 8.26 17.39
C THR A 131 9.36 9.58 17.24
N THR A 132 10.62 9.63 17.67
CA THR A 132 11.47 10.82 17.52
C THR A 132 11.81 11.08 16.06
N ALA A 133 12.20 10.03 15.32
CA ALA A 133 12.58 10.14 13.91
C ALA A 133 11.40 10.46 12.99
N THR A 134 10.17 10.07 13.34
CA THR A 134 8.94 10.50 12.65
C THR A 134 8.48 11.91 13.04
N GLY A 135 9.23 12.68 13.83
CA GLY A 135 8.83 14.04 14.20
C GLY A 135 7.75 14.11 15.30
N ASN A 136 7.76 13.14 16.22
CA ASN A 136 6.80 12.96 17.32
C ASN A 136 5.40 12.50 16.88
N TYR A 137 5.25 11.99 15.66
CA TYR A 137 4.04 11.27 15.27
C TYR A 137 4.04 9.86 15.88
N THR A 138 2.97 9.51 16.60
CA THR A 138 2.90 8.27 17.38
C THR A 138 2.18 7.12 16.67
N TYR A 139 1.95 7.17 15.36
CA TYR A 139 1.08 6.20 14.67
C TYR A 139 1.70 4.80 14.58
N ILE A 140 2.94 4.67 14.11
CA ILE A 140 3.69 3.41 14.12
C ILE A 140 3.78 2.85 15.55
N ALA A 141 4.06 3.71 16.54
CA ALA A 141 4.10 3.31 17.94
C ALA A 141 2.75 2.75 18.44
N LYS A 142 1.63 3.39 18.07
CA LYS A 142 0.28 2.88 18.40
C LYS A 142 -0.02 1.53 17.74
N GLN A 143 0.35 1.35 16.47
CA GLN A 143 0.19 0.07 15.77
C GLN A 143 1.01 -1.05 16.44
N PHE A 144 2.25 -0.77 16.85
CA PHE A 144 3.05 -1.71 17.62
C PHE A 144 2.45 -2.00 18.99
N HIS A 145 2.00 -0.99 19.74
CA HIS A 145 1.38 -1.23 21.05
C HIS A 145 0.12 -2.09 20.97
N ASP A 146 -0.77 -1.83 20.00
CA ASP A 146 -1.97 -2.65 19.76
C ASP A 146 -1.59 -4.10 19.44
N THR A 147 -0.65 -4.31 18.51
CA THR A 147 -0.20 -5.67 18.14
C THR A 147 0.55 -6.37 19.27
N PHE A 148 1.37 -5.66 20.05
CA PHE A 148 2.09 -6.20 21.22
C PHE A 148 1.13 -6.61 22.33
N ASN A 149 0.10 -5.80 22.62
CA ASN A 149 -0.92 -6.13 23.61
C ASN A 149 -1.68 -7.40 23.25
N ASN A 150 -2.14 -7.51 21.99
CA ASN A 150 -2.82 -8.72 21.51
C ASN A 150 -1.92 -9.97 21.51
N THR A 151 -0.63 -9.80 21.18
CA THR A 151 0.36 -10.89 21.22
C THR A 151 0.59 -11.37 22.64
N LYS A 152 0.78 -10.46 23.61
CA LYS A 152 0.95 -10.79 25.04
C LYS A 152 -0.24 -11.57 25.59
N THR A 153 -1.47 -11.15 25.30
CA THR A 153 -2.66 -11.89 25.72
C THR A 153 -2.63 -13.33 25.20
N THR A 154 -2.30 -13.51 23.91
CA THR A 154 -2.22 -14.83 23.27
C THR A 154 -1.09 -15.68 23.88
N LEU A 155 0.06 -15.09 24.20
CA LEU A 155 1.18 -15.78 24.86
C LEU A 155 0.80 -16.26 26.26
N GLY A 156 0.07 -15.44 27.02
CA GLY A 156 -0.48 -15.83 28.32
C GLY A 156 -1.46 -16.99 28.21
N GLU A 157 -2.34 -16.99 27.21
CA GLU A 157 -3.27 -18.09 26.93
C GLU A 157 -2.56 -19.37 26.47
N LEU A 158 -1.54 -19.27 25.61
CA LEU A 158 -0.70 -20.38 25.20
C LEU A 158 0.01 -21.01 26.41
N ARG A 159 0.54 -20.19 27.31
CA ARG A 159 1.19 -20.64 28.55
C ARG A 159 0.22 -21.41 29.44
N MET A 160 -1.00 -20.90 29.61
CA MET A 160 -2.05 -21.61 30.37
C MET A 160 -2.43 -22.95 29.73
N ALA A 161 -2.57 -23.00 28.41
CA ALA A 161 -2.88 -24.24 27.69
C ALA A 161 -1.75 -25.27 27.83
N LEU A 162 -0.49 -24.84 27.71
CA LEU A 162 0.69 -25.68 27.88
C LEU A 162 0.82 -26.20 29.31
N GLU A 163 0.55 -25.36 30.32
CA GLU A 163 0.57 -25.78 31.73
C GLU A 163 -0.51 -26.83 32.01
N GLN A 164 -1.72 -26.64 31.48
CA GLN A 164 -2.77 -27.64 31.61
C GLN A 164 -2.39 -28.96 30.93
N LEU A 165 -1.72 -28.90 29.77
CA LEU A 165 -1.20 -30.09 29.10
C LEU A 165 -0.11 -30.76 29.95
N ARG A 166 0.83 -30.00 30.52
CA ARG A 166 1.88 -30.48 31.43
C ARG A 166 1.29 -31.25 32.61
N LEU A 167 0.27 -30.68 33.26
CA LEU A 167 -0.43 -31.32 34.38
C LEU A 167 -1.09 -32.64 33.96
N ASN A 168 -1.69 -32.68 32.77
CA ASN A 168 -2.36 -33.86 32.23
C ASN A 168 -1.37 -34.98 31.89
N VAL A 169 -0.26 -34.68 31.21
CA VAL A 169 0.78 -35.68 30.91
C VAL A 169 1.50 -36.18 32.17
N THR A 170 1.68 -35.31 33.17
CA THR A 170 2.25 -35.69 34.48
C THR A 170 1.33 -36.67 35.20
N LYS A 171 0.02 -36.41 35.22
CA LYS A 171 -0.98 -37.34 35.77
C LYS A 171 -0.95 -38.67 35.03
N ALA A 172 -0.94 -38.66 33.70
CA ALA A 172 -0.85 -39.88 32.90
C ALA A 172 0.39 -40.71 33.25
N LYS A 173 1.56 -40.08 33.37
CA LYS A 173 2.81 -40.74 33.78
C LYS A 173 2.71 -41.31 35.19
N SER A 174 2.15 -40.57 36.14
CA SER A 174 1.99 -41.06 37.52
C SER A 174 1.08 -42.29 37.60
N MET A 175 0.02 -42.33 36.78
CA MET A 175 -0.93 -43.45 36.74
C MET A 175 -0.38 -44.68 36.02
N ALA A 176 0.58 -44.51 35.11
CA ALA A 176 1.27 -45.61 34.45
C ALA A 176 2.28 -46.34 35.36
N GLY A 177 2.66 -45.74 36.49
CA GLY A 177 3.60 -46.32 37.45
C GLY A 177 4.99 -46.57 36.83
N THR A 178 5.47 -47.81 36.92
CA THR A 178 6.79 -48.22 36.40
C THR A 178 6.76 -48.69 34.94
N ALA A 179 5.64 -48.52 34.23
CA ALA A 179 5.53 -48.94 32.84
C ALA A 179 6.43 -48.06 31.94
N ASN A 180 7.32 -48.70 31.17
CA ASN A 180 8.21 -48.00 30.25
C ASN A 180 7.45 -47.26 29.15
N SER A 181 6.32 -47.80 28.68
CA SER A 181 5.39 -47.13 27.76
C SER A 181 4.03 -46.95 28.43
N ILE A 182 3.44 -45.77 28.28
CA ILE A 182 2.13 -45.44 28.85
C ILE A 182 1.04 -46.08 27.98
N PRO A 183 0.18 -46.95 28.56
CA PRO A 183 -0.92 -47.56 27.83
C PRO A 183 -1.86 -46.53 27.21
N PRO A 184 -2.36 -46.76 25.97
CA PRO A 184 -3.31 -45.86 25.31
C PRO A 184 -4.56 -45.55 26.15
N SER A 185 -5.05 -46.52 26.95
CA SER A 185 -6.19 -46.30 27.85
C SER A 185 -5.92 -45.25 28.94
N ILE A 186 -4.69 -45.18 29.44
CA ILE A 186 -4.28 -44.15 30.42
C ILE A 186 -4.18 -42.80 29.72
N ILE A 187 -3.58 -42.75 28.53
CA ILE A 187 -3.45 -41.49 27.77
C ILE A 187 -4.82 -40.91 27.43
N LEU A 188 -5.74 -41.71 26.88
CA LEU A 188 -7.10 -41.27 26.54
C LEU A 188 -7.89 -40.75 27.75
N THR A 189 -7.58 -41.26 28.95
CA THR A 189 -8.24 -40.85 30.18
C THR A 189 -7.65 -39.55 30.76
N TYR A 190 -6.32 -39.43 30.77
CA TYR A 190 -5.63 -38.36 31.51
C TYR A 190 -5.07 -37.24 30.63
N VAL A 191 -4.98 -37.44 29.31
CA VAL A 191 -4.56 -36.44 28.32
C VAL A 191 -5.70 -36.22 27.31
N PRO A 192 -6.74 -35.45 27.68
CA PRO A 192 -7.88 -35.23 26.81
C PRO A 192 -7.48 -34.42 25.57
N ALA A 193 -8.03 -34.80 24.41
CA ALA A 193 -7.87 -34.12 23.12
C ALA A 193 -8.11 -32.60 23.18
N THR A 194 -9.03 -32.14 24.03
CA THR A 194 -9.30 -30.71 24.26
C THR A 194 -8.09 -29.93 24.73
N THR A 195 -7.21 -30.58 25.50
CA THR A 195 -6.03 -29.94 26.07
C THR A 195 -4.98 -29.69 24.99
N VAL A 196 -4.78 -30.68 24.11
CA VAL A 196 -3.86 -30.55 22.97
C VAL A 196 -4.41 -29.53 21.97
N ASN A 197 -5.71 -29.58 21.69
CA ASN A 197 -6.37 -28.61 20.81
C ASN A 197 -6.30 -27.16 21.34
N ALA A 198 -6.37 -26.95 22.65
CA ALA A 198 -6.16 -25.63 23.22
C ALA A 198 -4.77 -25.07 22.90
N VAL A 199 -3.73 -25.91 22.94
CA VAL A 199 -2.37 -25.53 22.53
C VAL A 199 -2.32 -25.21 21.03
N ILE A 200 -2.91 -26.06 20.18
CA ILE A 200 -2.97 -25.84 18.72
C ILE A 200 -3.65 -24.51 18.39
N ALA A 201 -4.80 -24.25 18.99
CA ALA A 201 -5.57 -23.03 18.77
C ALA A 201 -4.75 -21.79 19.10
N GLN A 202 -4.06 -21.79 20.25
CA GLN A 202 -3.24 -20.66 20.67
C GLN A 202 -2.00 -20.44 19.80
N ILE A 203 -1.39 -21.51 19.28
CA ILE A 203 -0.30 -21.39 18.28
C ILE A 203 -0.82 -20.74 16.99
N ARG A 204 -2.00 -21.13 16.50
CA ARG A 204 -2.60 -20.54 15.29
C ARG A 204 -3.00 -19.09 15.49
N ILE A 205 -3.52 -18.72 16.66
CA ILE A 205 -3.83 -17.33 17.00
C ILE A 205 -2.53 -16.52 17.08
N LEU A 206 -1.47 -17.05 17.70
CA LEU A 206 -0.17 -16.39 17.80
C LEU A 206 0.43 -16.13 16.41
N ARG A 207 0.33 -17.10 15.48
CA ARG A 207 0.71 -16.94 14.06
C ARG A 207 0.02 -15.73 13.43
N VAL A 208 -1.27 -15.54 13.71
CA VAL A 208 -2.03 -14.38 13.20
C VAL A 208 -1.54 -13.08 13.82
N ARG A 209 -1.24 -13.04 15.13
CA ARG A 209 -0.72 -11.84 15.80
C ARG A 209 0.66 -11.43 15.27
N VAL A 210 1.54 -12.40 15.03
CA VAL A 210 2.85 -12.16 14.40
C VAL A 210 2.69 -11.58 12.99
N SER A 211 1.74 -12.08 12.21
CA SER A 211 1.49 -11.56 10.86
C SER A 211 1.11 -10.07 10.84
N THR A 212 0.38 -9.58 11.86
CA THR A 212 0.05 -8.15 11.96
C THR A 212 1.28 -7.31 12.33
N MET A 213 2.19 -7.82 13.18
CA MET A 213 3.46 -7.14 13.47
C MET A 213 4.34 -7.05 12.23
N THR A 214 4.43 -8.12 11.44
CA THR A 214 5.14 -8.14 10.16
C THR A 214 4.59 -7.07 9.21
N PHE A 215 3.26 -6.93 9.12
CA PHE A 215 2.65 -5.88 8.30
C PHE A 215 3.06 -4.46 8.75
N VAL A 216 3.10 -4.17 10.05
CA VAL A 216 3.53 -2.84 10.54
C VAL A 216 4.97 -2.54 10.14
N ILE A 217 5.85 -3.54 10.20
CA ILE A 217 7.25 -3.42 9.76
C ILE A 217 7.30 -3.18 8.25
N ASP A 218 6.70 -4.06 7.45
CA ASP A 218 6.79 -4.04 5.99
C ASP A 218 6.15 -2.79 5.38
N SER A 219 4.95 -2.40 5.83
CA SER A 219 4.28 -1.18 5.37
C SER A 219 5.11 0.08 5.68
N SER A 220 5.68 0.15 6.89
CA SER A 220 6.53 1.27 7.27
C SER A 220 7.80 1.32 6.43
N LEU A 221 8.43 0.18 6.14
CA LEU A 221 9.62 0.08 5.29
C LEU A 221 9.32 0.49 3.83
N GLU A 222 8.19 0.08 3.26
CA GLU A 222 7.80 0.50 1.91
C GLU A 222 7.55 2.01 1.85
N ASN A 223 6.98 2.61 2.91
CA ASN A 223 6.85 4.07 3.01
C ASN A 223 8.19 4.80 3.05
N LEU A 224 9.22 4.22 3.67
CA LEU A 224 10.59 4.77 3.60
C LEU A 224 11.13 4.74 2.16
N LYS A 225 10.86 3.66 1.41
CA LYS A 225 11.28 3.52 0.03
C LYS A 225 10.55 4.47 -0.92
N PHE A 226 9.27 4.77 -0.68
CA PHE A 226 8.56 5.82 -1.40
C PHE A 226 9.14 7.21 -1.10
N ALA A 227 9.41 7.49 0.19
CA ALA A 227 10.07 8.73 0.61
C ALA A 227 11.47 8.89 -0.01
N ASP A 228 12.27 7.81 -0.07
CA ASP A 228 13.60 7.79 -0.70
C ASP A 228 13.53 8.12 -2.20
N ARG A 229 12.63 7.43 -2.94
CA ARG A 229 12.39 7.69 -4.36
C ARG A 229 11.98 9.13 -4.63
N PHE A 230 11.14 9.70 -3.77
CA PHE A 230 10.70 11.09 -3.91
C PHE A 230 11.84 12.11 -3.75
N ILE A 231 12.79 11.87 -2.85
CA ILE A 231 13.98 12.73 -2.70
C ILE A 231 14.76 12.79 -4.02
N PHE A 232 14.89 11.66 -4.74
CA PHE A 232 15.50 11.64 -6.07
C PHE A 232 14.66 12.34 -7.12
N SER A 233 13.34 12.10 -7.16
CA SER A 233 12.47 12.82 -8.09
C SER A 233 12.59 14.34 -7.94
N LEU A 234 12.69 14.84 -6.69
CA LEU A 234 12.90 16.25 -6.42
C LEU A 234 14.30 16.72 -6.81
N LYS A 235 15.34 15.94 -6.49
CA LYS A 235 16.71 16.25 -6.90
C LYS A 235 16.80 16.38 -8.43
N ASP A 236 16.25 15.42 -9.15
CA ASP A 236 16.28 15.41 -10.61
C ASP A 236 15.46 16.58 -11.18
N GLU A 237 14.33 16.92 -10.59
CA GLU A 237 13.55 18.10 -10.98
C GLU A 237 14.34 19.39 -10.73
N ILE A 238 15.02 19.52 -9.59
CA ILE A 238 15.88 20.68 -9.31
C ILE A 238 17.03 20.75 -10.31
N VAL A 239 17.72 19.63 -10.60
CA VAL A 239 18.83 19.59 -11.55
C VAL A 239 18.36 19.92 -12.97
N ARG A 240 17.29 19.29 -13.45
CA ARG A 240 16.69 19.58 -14.77
C ARG A 240 16.39 21.06 -14.95
N ASN A 241 15.81 21.69 -13.94
CA ASN A 241 15.52 23.12 -14.01
C ASN A 241 16.78 23.96 -13.80
N ALA A 242 17.73 23.55 -12.95
CA ALA A 242 18.98 24.27 -12.73
C ALA A 242 19.84 24.35 -14.00
N ASP A 243 19.85 23.31 -14.83
CA ASP A 243 20.55 23.29 -16.13
C ASP A 243 19.95 24.28 -17.14
N ARG A 244 18.67 24.62 -16.98
CA ARG A 244 17.99 25.60 -17.83
C ARG A 244 18.44 27.03 -17.55
N TYR A 245 18.80 27.32 -16.30
CA TYR A 245 19.12 28.66 -15.86
C TYR A 245 20.36 29.28 -16.54
N PRO A 246 21.50 28.56 -16.71
CA PRO A 246 22.63 29.05 -17.50
C PRO A 246 22.25 29.48 -18.93
N LEU A 247 21.31 28.77 -19.56
CA LEU A 247 20.85 29.10 -20.91
C LEU A 247 20.09 30.44 -20.92
N SER A 248 19.19 30.64 -19.95
CA SER A 248 18.49 31.92 -19.77
C SER A 248 19.45 33.07 -19.50
N TYR A 249 20.45 32.86 -18.65
CA TYR A 249 21.48 33.85 -18.38
C TYR A 249 22.33 34.17 -19.61
N GLN A 250 22.75 33.16 -20.36
CA GLN A 250 23.51 33.33 -21.59
C GLN A 250 22.70 34.12 -22.64
N ALA A 251 21.41 33.81 -22.79
CA ALA A 251 20.51 34.56 -23.66
C ALA A 251 20.39 36.03 -23.21
N PHE A 252 20.29 36.28 -21.89
CA PHE A 252 20.30 37.64 -21.35
C PHE A 252 21.61 38.37 -21.67
N GLN A 253 22.78 37.74 -21.49
CA GLN A 253 24.08 38.34 -21.80
C GLN A 253 24.23 38.70 -23.28
N ILE A 254 23.82 37.81 -24.19
CA ILE A 254 23.87 38.08 -25.63
C ILE A 254 23.05 39.31 -25.97
N ASN A 255 21.80 39.39 -25.49
CA ASN A 255 20.93 40.52 -25.76
C ASN A 255 21.45 41.81 -25.10
N LEU A 256 22.05 41.72 -23.92
CA LEU A 256 22.69 42.84 -23.26
C LEU A 256 23.87 43.39 -24.09
N GLY A 257 24.68 42.51 -24.69
CA GLY A 257 25.79 42.92 -25.57
C GLY A 257 25.33 43.57 -26.87
N VAL A 258 24.22 43.11 -27.43
CA VAL A 258 23.56 43.77 -28.58
C VAL A 258 23.07 45.17 -28.18
N GLU A 259 22.43 45.30 -27.03
CA GLU A 259 21.94 46.60 -26.55
C GLU A 259 23.09 47.57 -26.23
N GLN A 260 24.17 47.08 -25.62
CA GLN A 260 25.40 47.85 -25.42
C GLN A 260 25.93 48.39 -26.76
N SER A 261 26.07 47.52 -27.76
CA SER A 261 26.58 47.90 -29.09
C SER A 261 25.68 48.93 -29.77
N LYS A 262 24.36 48.79 -29.59
CA LYS A 262 23.36 49.72 -30.12
C LYS A 262 23.44 51.10 -29.45
N VAL A 263 23.51 51.15 -28.11
CA VAL A 263 23.68 52.40 -27.35
C VAL A 263 24.96 53.11 -27.78
N TYR A 264 26.08 52.38 -27.86
CA TYR A 264 27.36 52.92 -28.32
C TYR A 264 27.25 53.50 -29.74
N SER A 265 26.69 52.73 -30.69
CA SER A 265 26.51 53.17 -32.08
C SER A 265 25.65 54.43 -32.18
N ILE A 266 24.52 54.49 -31.46
CA ILE A 266 23.64 55.65 -31.41
C ILE A 266 24.38 56.88 -30.86
N LEU A 267 25.20 56.73 -29.83
CA LEU A 267 26.01 57.82 -29.28
C LEU A 267 27.11 58.30 -30.24
N ALA A 268 27.86 57.36 -30.82
CA ALA A 268 29.00 57.67 -31.68
C ALA A 268 28.59 58.22 -33.06
N THR A 269 27.43 57.82 -33.59
CA THR A 269 27.01 58.13 -34.97
C THR A 269 25.71 58.93 -35.07
N GLY A 270 24.87 58.92 -34.02
CA GLY A 270 23.56 59.60 -34.00
C GLY A 270 23.55 61.11 -34.19
N PRO A 271 24.61 61.88 -33.89
CA PRO A 271 24.66 63.31 -34.24
C PRO A 271 24.66 63.59 -35.76
N GLY A 272 24.83 62.57 -36.61
CA GLY A 272 24.47 62.62 -38.03
C GLY A 272 25.46 63.30 -38.98
N CYS A 273 26.58 63.86 -38.51
CA CYS A 273 27.62 64.39 -39.39
C CYS A 273 29.00 64.15 -38.78
N THR A 274 29.91 63.55 -39.54
CA THR A 274 31.29 64.03 -39.51
C THR A 274 31.19 65.49 -39.94
N ILE A 275 31.24 66.44 -39.01
CA ILE A 275 31.21 67.86 -39.38
C ILE A 275 32.56 68.15 -40.01
N ASN A 276 32.65 67.93 -41.32
CA ASN A 276 33.77 68.42 -42.07
C ASN A 276 33.52 69.93 -42.25
N PHE A 277 34.18 70.75 -41.43
CA PHE A 277 34.20 72.21 -41.62
C PHE A 277 34.97 72.62 -42.88
N ASN A 278 35.35 71.68 -43.75
CA ASN A 278 35.74 71.99 -45.11
C ASN A 278 34.48 72.32 -45.93
N ILE A 279 33.89 73.46 -45.59
CA ILE A 279 32.69 73.99 -46.22
C ILE A 279 33.09 74.47 -47.62
N SER A 280 32.23 74.29 -48.62
CA SER A 280 32.51 74.71 -50.01
C SER A 280 32.84 76.19 -50.17
N ILE A 281 32.60 76.98 -49.12
CA ILE A 281 32.77 78.44 -49.02
C ILE A 281 33.97 78.85 -48.14
N GLN A 282 34.84 77.91 -47.74
CA GLN A 282 35.89 78.17 -46.74
C GLN A 282 36.85 79.29 -47.15
N ASN A 283 37.32 79.26 -48.40
CA ASN A 283 38.22 80.29 -48.93
C ASN A 283 37.57 81.68 -48.95
N GLU A 284 36.24 81.74 -49.10
CA GLU A 284 35.46 82.98 -49.15
C GLU A 284 35.24 83.54 -47.74
N LEU A 285 35.08 82.66 -46.73
CA LEU A 285 35.00 83.03 -45.32
C LEU A 285 36.34 83.57 -44.78
N GLU A 286 37.44 82.90 -45.11
CA GLU A 286 38.79 83.25 -44.66
C GLU A 286 39.33 84.56 -45.27
N ALA A 287 38.67 85.08 -46.32
CA ALA A 287 38.97 86.40 -46.88
C ALA A 287 38.63 87.56 -45.92
N ASN A 288 37.79 87.34 -44.90
CA ASN A 288 37.40 88.35 -43.91
C ASN A 288 38.09 88.09 -42.55
N GLN A 289 38.97 88.99 -42.11
CA GLN A 289 39.74 88.81 -40.86
C GLN A 289 38.85 88.61 -39.62
N GLN A 290 37.65 89.21 -39.58
CA GLN A 290 36.74 89.06 -38.44
C GLN A 290 36.14 87.64 -38.35
N TYR A 291 36.07 86.89 -39.45
CA TYR A 291 35.75 85.46 -39.42
C TYR A 291 36.86 84.69 -38.71
N THR A 292 38.12 84.88 -39.15
CA THR A 292 39.30 84.19 -38.63
C THR A 292 39.54 84.46 -37.15
N ASP A 293 39.33 85.71 -36.71
CA ASP A 293 39.59 86.12 -35.33
C ASP A 293 38.45 85.75 -34.36
N ASN A 294 37.18 85.87 -34.80
CA ASN A 294 36.04 85.74 -33.90
C ASN A 294 35.23 84.45 -34.06
N LEU A 295 34.96 84.01 -35.30
CA LEU A 295 34.03 82.90 -35.57
C LEU A 295 34.75 81.56 -35.73
N ALA A 296 35.84 81.51 -36.49
CA ALA A 296 36.62 80.29 -36.75
C ALA A 296 37.06 79.58 -35.46
N PRO A 297 37.53 80.26 -34.39
CA PRO A 297 37.87 79.59 -33.13
C PRO A 297 36.65 78.96 -32.44
N LYS A 298 35.45 79.55 -32.59
CA LYS A 298 34.21 79.00 -31.99
C LYS A 298 33.69 77.79 -32.77
N LEU A 299 33.82 77.82 -34.10
CA LEU A 299 33.52 76.66 -34.95
C LEU A 299 34.50 75.51 -34.68
N ASN A 300 35.79 75.80 -34.45
CA ASN A 300 36.77 74.81 -34.02
C ASN A 300 36.43 74.19 -32.66
N ASN A 301 35.98 75.00 -31.69
CA ASN A 301 35.51 74.46 -30.40
C ASN A 301 34.27 73.55 -30.56
N LEU A 302 33.38 73.88 -31.51
CA LEU A 302 32.25 73.02 -31.84
C LEU A 302 32.71 71.71 -32.51
N TYR A 303 33.69 71.77 -33.41
CA TYR A 303 34.33 70.59 -34.03
C TYR A 303 34.91 69.65 -32.97
N VAL A 304 35.74 70.18 -32.07
CA VAL A 304 36.36 69.43 -30.96
C VAL A 304 35.28 68.81 -30.06
N ALA A 305 34.18 69.53 -29.79
CA ALA A 305 33.07 69.00 -29.01
C ALA A 305 32.35 67.83 -29.71
N TYR A 306 32.30 67.79 -31.04
CA TYR A 306 31.76 66.67 -31.83
C TYR A 306 32.74 65.50 -31.91
N GLU A 307 34.03 65.73 -32.11
CA GLU A 307 35.05 64.65 -32.09
C GLU A 307 35.10 63.95 -30.71
N ALA A 308 34.94 64.71 -29.63
CA ALA A 308 34.92 64.17 -28.27
C ALA A 308 33.71 63.25 -27.99
N ILE A 309 32.67 63.23 -28.83
CA ILE A 309 31.48 62.40 -28.64
C ILE A 309 31.84 60.91 -28.67
N ALA A 310 32.76 60.48 -29.54
CA ALA A 310 33.18 59.08 -29.63
C ALA A 310 33.88 58.62 -28.33
N THR A 311 34.78 59.45 -27.80
CA THR A 311 35.44 59.20 -26.50
C THR A 311 34.46 59.20 -25.33
N GLU A 312 33.44 60.06 -25.37
CA GLU A 312 32.39 60.08 -24.37
C GLU A 312 31.51 58.82 -24.48
N ALA A 313 31.19 58.37 -25.70
CA ALA A 313 30.43 57.15 -25.97
C ALA A 313 31.11 55.89 -25.39
N ASP A 314 32.45 55.79 -25.39
CA ASP A 314 33.18 54.67 -24.79
C ASP A 314 32.93 54.49 -23.28
N LYS A 315 32.56 55.56 -22.56
CA LYS A 315 32.17 55.45 -21.14
C LYS A 315 30.91 54.61 -20.94
N THR A 316 30.05 54.51 -21.96
CA THR A 316 28.88 53.63 -21.90
C THR A 316 29.25 52.16 -21.99
N ASN A 317 30.27 51.80 -22.79
CA ASN A 317 30.82 50.44 -22.81
C ASN A 317 31.34 50.03 -21.43
N THR A 318 32.02 50.95 -20.74
CA THR A 318 32.50 50.72 -19.36
C THR A 318 31.33 50.48 -18.39
N SER A 319 30.24 51.23 -18.53
CA SER A 319 29.03 51.09 -17.70
C SER A 319 28.36 49.73 -17.90
N PHE A 320 28.18 49.29 -19.14
CA PHE A 320 27.64 47.97 -19.47
C PHE A 320 28.57 46.82 -19.07
N ALA A 321 29.89 46.98 -19.20
CA ALA A 321 30.87 46.00 -18.73
C ALA A 321 30.81 45.85 -17.20
N ALA A 322 30.70 46.96 -16.45
CA ALA A 322 30.52 46.95 -15.01
C ALA A 322 29.20 46.30 -14.58
N TYR A 323 28.11 46.54 -15.32
CA TYR A 323 26.83 45.84 -15.13
C TYR A 323 27.01 44.33 -15.34
N SER A 324 27.50 43.93 -16.51
CA SER A 324 27.67 42.53 -16.90
C SER A 324 28.56 41.77 -15.92
N GLY A 325 29.67 42.39 -15.46
CA GLY A 325 30.55 41.80 -14.46
C GLY A 325 29.92 41.61 -13.07
N LYS A 326 28.89 42.39 -12.71
CA LYS A 326 28.19 42.28 -11.43
C LYS A 326 27.00 41.32 -11.46
N VAL A 327 26.38 41.08 -12.62
CA VAL A 327 25.22 40.16 -12.71
C VAL A 327 25.54 38.76 -12.15
N PRO A 328 26.69 38.10 -12.43
CA PRO A 328 27.04 36.81 -11.82
C PRO A 328 27.00 36.81 -10.29
N THR A 329 27.36 37.92 -9.65
CA THR A 329 27.36 38.02 -8.18
C THR A 329 25.96 38.08 -7.58
N LEU A 330 24.95 38.53 -8.33
CA LEU A 330 23.53 38.44 -7.93
C LEU A 330 22.97 37.01 -8.00
N ILE A 331 23.68 36.15 -8.74
CA ILE A 331 23.25 34.83 -9.20
C ILE A 331 23.93 33.69 -8.44
N GLY A 332 25.21 33.83 -8.09
CA GLY A 332 26.14 32.75 -7.73
C GLY A 332 25.85 31.92 -6.47
N ASN A 333 24.70 32.03 -5.81
CA ASN A 333 24.33 31.15 -4.69
C ASN A 333 22.83 30.77 -4.65
N ARG A 334 22.08 30.98 -5.75
CA ARG A 334 20.63 30.77 -5.76
C ARG A 334 20.20 29.30 -5.71
N THR A 335 21.02 28.38 -6.18
CA THR A 335 20.76 26.93 -6.06
C THR A 335 20.69 26.49 -4.60
N THR A 336 21.61 27.01 -3.76
CA THR A 336 21.63 26.78 -2.31
C THR A 336 20.42 27.42 -1.64
N GLU A 337 20.09 28.66 -1.99
CA GLU A 337 18.92 29.36 -1.42
C GLU A 337 17.58 28.72 -1.83
N LEU A 338 17.46 28.23 -3.07
CA LEU A 338 16.31 27.47 -3.54
C LEU A 338 16.18 26.14 -2.80
N ALA A 339 17.30 25.43 -2.61
CA ALA A 339 17.30 24.21 -1.80
C ALA A 339 16.84 24.50 -0.37
N LEU A 340 17.37 25.55 0.26
CA LEU A 340 17.01 25.97 1.62
C LEU A 340 15.54 26.40 1.74
N SER A 341 14.96 27.05 0.73
CA SER A 341 13.56 27.47 0.75
C SER A 341 12.57 26.31 0.60
N LEU A 342 12.95 25.27 -0.14
CA LEU A 342 12.14 24.05 -0.32
C LEU A 342 12.28 23.05 0.83
N CYS A 343 13.40 23.09 1.58
CA CYS A 343 13.70 22.15 2.67
C CYS A 343 12.56 21.99 3.70
N PRO A 344 11.90 23.05 4.22
CA PRO A 344 10.81 22.89 5.19
C PRO A 344 9.62 22.11 4.63
N SER A 345 9.22 22.40 3.38
CA SER A 345 8.12 21.71 2.70
C SER A 345 8.46 20.25 2.41
N LEU A 346 9.68 20.00 1.92
CA LEU A 346 10.20 18.65 1.71
C LEU A 346 10.18 17.84 3.01
N ARG A 347 10.73 18.39 4.09
CA ARG A 347 10.77 17.72 5.40
C ARG A 347 9.37 17.38 5.90
N THR A 348 8.41 18.30 5.74
CA THR A 348 7.03 18.09 6.19
C THR A 348 6.35 16.97 5.39
N VAL A 349 6.48 16.98 4.06
CA VAL A 349 5.90 15.93 3.19
C VAL A 349 6.53 14.57 3.47
N LEU A 350 7.86 14.51 3.65
CA LEU A 350 8.56 13.28 4.04
C LEU A 350 8.10 12.79 5.42
N GLN A 351 7.96 13.69 6.40
CA GLN A 351 7.50 13.34 7.74
C GLN A 351 6.10 12.74 7.73
N VAL A 352 5.19 13.26 6.90
CA VAL A 352 3.85 12.69 6.74
C VAL A 352 3.95 11.26 6.21
N GLN A 353 4.74 11.01 5.15
CA GLN A 353 4.89 9.68 4.57
C GLN A 353 5.46 8.65 5.57
N ILE A 354 6.56 9.01 6.24
CA ILE A 354 7.26 8.09 7.15
C ILE A 354 6.55 7.92 8.49
N ALA A 355 5.56 8.76 8.81
CA ALA A 355 4.75 8.61 10.01
C ALA A 355 3.79 7.41 9.93
N ASN A 356 3.49 6.91 8.73
CA ASN A 356 2.57 5.78 8.49
C ASN A 356 1.22 5.94 9.25
N ALA A 357 0.72 7.17 9.32
CA ALA A 357 -0.62 7.52 9.79
C ALA A 357 -1.68 7.14 8.76
N GLY A 358 -2.95 7.13 9.15
CA GLY A 358 -4.00 6.58 8.28
C GLY A 358 -4.08 7.22 6.88
N TYR A 359 -4.08 8.55 6.78
CA TYR A 359 -4.13 9.22 5.46
C TYR A 359 -2.75 9.65 4.92
N SER A 360 -1.66 9.03 5.37
CA SER A 360 -0.30 9.48 5.03
C SER A 360 -0.04 9.46 3.53
N ASP A 361 -0.31 8.32 2.89
CA ASP A 361 -0.03 8.13 1.45
C ASP A 361 -0.90 9.05 0.58
N PHE A 362 -2.18 9.24 0.96
CA PHE A 362 -3.07 10.19 0.30
C PHE A 362 -2.57 11.64 0.45
N CYS A 363 -2.20 12.06 1.67
CA CYS A 363 -1.67 13.40 1.91
C CYS A 363 -0.32 13.61 1.20
N PHE A 364 0.56 12.62 1.25
CA PHE A 364 1.83 12.65 0.55
C PHE A 364 1.62 12.80 -0.97
N SER A 365 0.77 11.98 -1.58
CA SER A 365 0.43 12.09 -3.00
C SER A 365 -0.12 13.48 -3.35
N LYS A 366 -1.00 14.03 -2.51
CA LYS A 366 -1.58 15.38 -2.71
C LYS A 366 -0.55 16.50 -2.70
N TYR A 367 0.46 16.44 -1.82
CA TYR A 367 1.40 17.57 -1.61
C TYR A 367 2.77 17.37 -2.27
N SER A 368 3.21 16.14 -2.50
CA SER A 368 4.51 15.82 -3.08
C SER A 368 4.68 16.39 -4.50
N SER A 369 3.68 16.23 -5.37
CA SER A 369 3.68 16.80 -6.72
C SER A 369 3.67 18.33 -6.72
N ILE A 370 3.05 18.97 -5.71
CA ILE A 370 3.09 20.43 -5.57
C ILE A 370 4.51 20.90 -5.22
N VAL A 371 5.17 20.21 -4.29
CA VAL A 371 6.55 20.51 -3.91
C VAL A 371 7.50 20.34 -5.09
N LEU A 372 7.32 19.29 -5.91
CA LEU A 372 8.07 19.10 -7.15
C LEU A 372 7.86 20.27 -8.12
N SER A 373 6.61 20.64 -8.38
CA SER A 373 6.29 21.75 -9.29
C SER A 373 6.84 23.09 -8.79
N GLN A 374 6.98 23.30 -7.48
CA GLN A 374 7.52 24.56 -6.93
C GLN A 374 8.97 24.82 -7.35
N ALA A 375 9.80 23.77 -7.50
CA ALA A 375 11.18 23.93 -7.99
C ALA A 375 11.18 24.51 -9.42
N ALA A 376 10.35 23.95 -10.29
CA ALA A 376 10.20 24.38 -11.67
C ALA A 376 9.66 25.82 -11.75
N LEU A 377 8.65 26.15 -10.94
CA LEU A 377 8.02 27.47 -10.87
C LEU A 377 8.97 28.58 -10.37
N THR A 378 9.95 28.24 -9.54
CA THR A 378 10.90 29.23 -8.98
C THR A 378 12.00 29.60 -9.97
N ILE A 379 12.51 28.63 -10.73
CA ILE A 379 13.49 28.92 -11.80
C ILE A 379 12.84 29.68 -12.93
N ASP A 380 11.62 29.29 -13.23
CA ASP A 380 10.72 30.07 -14.05
C ASP A 380 10.72 31.55 -13.61
N ALA A 381 10.49 31.82 -12.32
CA ALA A 381 10.47 33.16 -11.75
C ALA A 381 11.69 34.06 -12.06
N PHE A 382 12.86 33.48 -12.35
CA PHE A 382 14.06 34.24 -12.70
C PHE A 382 14.06 34.76 -14.13
N ASP A 383 13.46 34.03 -15.05
CA ASP A 383 13.50 34.38 -16.47
C ASP A 383 12.75 35.70 -16.76
N VAL A 384 11.61 35.94 -16.09
CA VAL A 384 10.89 37.23 -16.25
C VAL A 384 11.68 38.39 -15.66
N CYS A 385 12.47 38.16 -14.61
CA CYS A 385 13.30 39.21 -14.04
C CYS A 385 14.34 39.69 -15.04
N PHE A 386 15.03 38.76 -15.71
CA PHE A 386 15.97 39.08 -16.77
C PHE A 386 15.32 39.81 -17.94
N GLU A 387 14.15 39.34 -18.40
CA GLU A 387 13.49 39.98 -19.54
C GLU A 387 12.94 41.38 -19.24
N LYS A 388 12.33 41.57 -18.06
CA LYS A 388 11.83 42.89 -17.66
C LYS A 388 12.96 43.93 -17.62
N GLU A 389 14.12 43.54 -17.13
CA GLU A 389 15.26 44.45 -17.07
C GLU A 389 15.88 44.66 -18.45
N LEU A 390 15.94 43.63 -19.30
CA LEU A 390 16.37 43.80 -20.68
C LEU A 390 15.49 44.80 -21.45
N LEU A 391 14.16 44.72 -21.29
CA LEU A 391 13.23 45.66 -21.92
C LEU A 391 13.42 47.10 -21.43
N ARG A 392 13.72 47.30 -20.15
CA ARG A 392 14.02 48.62 -19.58
C ARG A 392 15.28 49.19 -20.20
N LEU A 393 16.33 48.37 -20.35
CA LEU A 393 17.58 48.75 -21.02
C LEU A 393 17.38 49.00 -22.52
N MET A 394 16.48 48.28 -23.20
CA MET A 394 16.13 48.58 -24.59
C MET A 394 15.40 49.92 -24.77
N ASN A 395 14.57 50.31 -23.81
CA ASN A 395 13.91 51.62 -23.83
C ASN A 395 14.93 52.76 -23.63
N LEU A 396 16.02 52.50 -22.90
CA LEU A 396 17.12 53.46 -22.73
C LEU A 396 17.75 53.83 -24.08
N SER A 397 18.03 52.90 -25.01
CA SER A 397 18.57 53.29 -26.33
C SER A 397 17.63 54.19 -27.11
N THR A 398 16.31 53.96 -27.00
CA THR A 398 15.30 54.81 -27.65
C THR A 398 15.28 56.22 -27.07
N ILE A 399 15.44 56.35 -25.75
CA ILE A 399 15.53 57.66 -25.07
C ILE A 399 16.80 58.39 -25.53
N ILE A 400 17.94 57.70 -25.55
CA ILE A 400 19.22 58.26 -25.98
C ILE A 400 19.16 58.71 -27.45
N GLU A 401 18.58 57.89 -28.33
CA GLU A 401 18.41 58.26 -29.74
C GLU A 401 17.61 59.56 -29.90
N ARG A 402 16.52 59.71 -29.14
CA ARG A 402 15.71 60.94 -29.15
C ARG A 402 16.46 62.14 -28.58
N MET A 403 17.23 61.95 -27.50
CA MET A 403 18.06 63.00 -26.91
C MET A 403 19.15 63.48 -27.88
N LEU A 404 19.72 62.59 -28.69
CA LEU A 404 20.80 62.91 -29.62
C LEU A 404 20.30 63.45 -30.97
N LYS A 405 19.10 63.08 -31.42
CA LYS A 405 18.44 63.76 -32.56
C LYS A 405 18.28 65.27 -32.33
N GLN A 406 18.24 65.73 -31.09
CA GLN A 406 18.26 67.18 -30.79
C GLN A 406 19.59 67.84 -31.17
N LEU A 407 20.70 67.10 -31.15
CA LEU A 407 22.02 67.61 -31.53
C LEU A 407 22.17 67.76 -33.05
N SER A 408 21.53 66.93 -33.86
CA SER A 408 21.62 67.08 -35.33
C SER A 408 20.93 68.35 -35.82
N PHE A 409 19.88 68.83 -35.13
CA PHE A 409 19.24 70.12 -35.46
C PHE A 409 20.14 71.32 -35.18
N ASN A 410 21.06 71.21 -34.22
CA ASN A 410 21.94 72.31 -33.82
C ASN A 410 22.95 72.69 -34.92
N THR A 411 23.28 71.77 -35.82
CA THR A 411 24.27 71.97 -36.89
C THR A 411 23.66 71.96 -38.29
N ALA A 412 22.37 71.64 -38.41
CA ALA A 412 21.67 71.57 -39.70
C ALA A 412 21.67 72.89 -40.48
N ASP A 413 21.60 74.02 -39.77
CA ASP A 413 21.52 75.37 -40.37
C ASP A 413 22.87 76.09 -40.46
N LEU A 414 23.98 75.43 -40.10
CA LEU A 414 25.31 76.05 -40.06
C LEU A 414 25.71 76.65 -41.41
N LEU A 415 25.59 75.89 -42.50
CA LEU A 415 25.91 76.35 -43.85
C LEU A 415 25.01 77.53 -44.27
N SER A 416 23.71 77.42 -44.02
CA SER A 416 22.73 78.45 -44.32
C SER A 416 23.03 79.76 -43.58
N ASN A 417 23.41 79.69 -42.30
CA ASN A 417 23.75 80.85 -41.49
C ASN A 417 25.04 81.54 -41.97
N LEU A 418 26.05 80.76 -42.37
CA LEU A 418 27.30 81.30 -42.92
C LEU A 418 27.08 81.97 -44.28
N GLN A 419 26.25 81.37 -45.15
CA GLN A 419 25.87 81.95 -46.43
C GLN A 419 25.09 83.28 -46.30
N VAL A 420 24.37 83.49 -45.19
CA VAL A 420 23.69 84.78 -44.92
C VAL A 420 24.70 85.89 -44.68
N CYS A 421 25.77 85.64 -43.91
CA CYS A 421 26.82 86.64 -43.70
C CYS A 421 27.60 86.90 -45.00
N LEU A 422 27.98 85.86 -45.75
CA LEU A 422 28.69 85.96 -47.04
C LEU A 422 27.94 86.76 -48.12
N ARG A 423 26.61 86.83 -48.07
CA ARG A 423 25.82 87.62 -49.04
C ARG A 423 25.86 89.13 -48.77
N ILE A 424 26.48 89.57 -47.68
CA ILE A 424 26.64 90.99 -47.34
C ILE A 424 27.80 91.55 -48.18
N ALA A 425 27.50 92.48 -49.08
CA ALA A 425 28.49 93.04 -50.01
C ALA A 425 29.54 93.98 -49.35
N ASP A 426 29.25 94.54 -48.17
CA ASP A 426 30.19 95.37 -47.40
C ASP A 426 31.03 94.49 -46.44
N PRO A 427 32.37 94.41 -46.62
CA PRO A 427 33.26 93.60 -45.79
C PRO A 427 33.22 93.96 -44.29
N THR A 428 32.91 95.22 -43.97
CA THR A 428 32.82 95.69 -42.58
C THR A 428 31.55 95.17 -41.91
N ALA A 429 30.41 95.25 -42.61
CA ALA A 429 29.14 94.69 -42.17
C ALA A 429 29.13 93.14 -42.18
N GLU A 430 29.82 92.51 -43.12
CA GLU A 430 30.06 91.06 -43.16
C GLU A 430 30.85 90.62 -41.92
N GLY A 431 31.95 91.31 -41.59
CA GLY A 431 32.75 91.03 -40.40
C GLY A 431 31.97 91.24 -39.09
N ALA A 432 31.09 92.25 -39.04
CA ALA A 432 30.17 92.46 -37.93
C ALA A 432 29.13 91.32 -37.81
N CYS A 433 28.69 90.73 -38.92
CA CYS A 433 27.83 89.55 -38.94
C CYS A 433 28.51 88.35 -38.27
N TYR A 434 29.76 88.03 -38.63
CA TYR A 434 30.54 86.95 -38.01
C TYR A 434 30.74 87.16 -36.51
N THR A 435 31.08 88.38 -36.10
CA THR A 435 31.23 88.76 -34.69
C THR A 435 29.92 88.58 -33.91
N LYS A 436 28.79 88.92 -34.52
CA LYS A 436 27.45 88.82 -33.91
C LYS A 436 26.98 87.37 -33.76
N ILE A 437 27.36 86.47 -34.68
CA ILE A 437 26.95 85.06 -34.61
C ILE A 437 27.91 84.17 -33.79
N ALA A 438 29.19 84.56 -33.64
CA ALA A 438 30.20 83.80 -32.91
C ALA A 438 29.81 83.38 -31.47
N PRO A 439 29.15 84.21 -30.64
CA PRO A 439 28.71 83.81 -29.31
C PRO A 439 27.73 82.62 -29.32
N TYR A 440 26.86 82.50 -30.33
CA TYR A 440 25.90 81.39 -30.43
C TYR A 440 26.62 80.05 -30.63
N TYR A 441 27.66 80.00 -31.45
CA TYR A 441 28.45 78.78 -31.69
C TYR A 441 29.30 78.39 -30.48
N ALA A 442 29.77 79.36 -29.69
CA ALA A 442 30.43 79.10 -28.40
C ALA A 442 29.48 78.42 -27.40
N VAL A 443 28.24 78.94 -27.28
CA VAL A 443 27.19 78.36 -26.43
C VAL A 443 26.79 76.98 -26.95
N LEU A 444 26.72 76.80 -28.27
CA LEU A 444 26.39 75.53 -28.91
C LEU A 444 27.41 74.43 -28.59
N ALA A 445 28.71 74.73 -28.68
CA ALA A 445 29.78 73.77 -28.33
C ALA A 445 29.69 73.31 -26.86
N ALA A 446 29.43 74.24 -25.95
CA ALA A 446 29.20 73.91 -24.54
C ALA A 446 27.93 73.05 -24.33
N LYS A 447 26.87 73.34 -25.08
CA LYS A 447 25.61 72.56 -25.04
C LYS A 447 25.78 71.15 -25.60
N VAL A 448 26.54 70.95 -26.68
CA VAL A 448 26.89 69.62 -27.23
C VAL A 448 27.60 68.80 -26.16
N THR A 449 28.65 69.34 -25.55
CA THR A 449 29.41 68.68 -24.48
C THR A 449 28.50 68.30 -23.30
N ALA A 450 27.63 69.22 -22.86
CA ALA A 450 26.70 68.97 -21.76
C ALA A 450 25.64 67.91 -22.10
N HIS A 451 25.09 67.91 -23.31
CA HIS A 451 24.09 66.92 -23.76
C HIS A 451 24.68 65.52 -23.82
N THR A 452 25.86 65.35 -24.43
CA THR A 452 26.53 64.04 -24.55
C THR A 452 26.91 63.51 -23.16
N THR A 453 27.42 64.37 -22.27
CA THR A 453 27.70 64.01 -20.87
C THR A 453 26.43 63.61 -20.10
N THR A 454 25.29 64.24 -20.40
CA THR A 454 24.01 63.89 -19.77
C THR A 454 23.53 62.52 -20.25
N ALA A 455 23.68 62.22 -21.54
CA ALA A 455 23.33 60.91 -22.10
C ALA A 455 24.20 59.78 -21.50
N THR A 456 25.51 60.00 -21.33
CA THR A 456 26.40 58.99 -20.69
C THR A 456 26.09 58.80 -19.21
N LYS A 457 25.83 59.88 -18.46
CA LYS A 457 25.37 59.79 -17.06
C LYS A 457 24.04 59.06 -16.92
N LEU A 458 23.13 59.23 -17.87
CA LEU A 458 21.85 58.51 -17.89
C LEU A 458 22.08 57.00 -18.06
N VAL A 459 22.99 56.58 -18.94
CA VAL A 459 23.35 55.16 -19.11
C VAL A 459 23.93 54.57 -17.82
N ASP A 460 24.88 55.27 -17.20
CA ASP A 460 25.52 54.84 -15.95
C ASP A 460 24.51 54.76 -14.79
N ALA A 461 23.59 55.72 -14.68
CA ALA A 461 22.52 55.69 -13.69
C ALA A 461 21.53 54.53 -13.93
N GLU A 462 21.09 54.33 -15.17
CA GLU A 462 20.08 53.32 -15.50
C GLU A 462 20.62 51.90 -15.41
N THR A 463 21.89 51.66 -15.80
CA THR A 463 22.54 50.35 -15.61
C THR A 463 22.65 50.01 -14.12
N ARG A 464 23.05 50.95 -13.25
CA ARG A 464 23.04 50.74 -11.79
C ARG A 464 21.64 50.48 -11.23
N ALA A 465 20.65 51.26 -11.66
CA ALA A 465 19.27 51.09 -11.20
C ALA A 465 18.71 49.73 -11.65
N SER A 466 19.03 49.30 -12.87
CA SER A 466 18.65 47.99 -13.39
C SER A 466 19.26 46.86 -12.58
N LEU A 467 20.53 46.96 -12.17
CA LEU A 467 21.18 45.94 -11.36
C LEU A 467 20.47 45.74 -10.01
N ASN A 468 20.10 46.85 -9.36
CA ASN A 468 19.37 46.81 -8.09
C ASN A 468 17.95 46.23 -8.26
N ARG A 469 17.24 46.61 -9.33
CA ARG A 469 15.90 46.08 -9.63
C ARG A 469 15.93 44.60 -10.02
N LEU A 470 16.95 44.18 -10.77
CA LEU A 470 17.19 42.77 -11.08
C LEU A 470 17.41 41.97 -9.80
N GLY A 471 18.30 42.44 -8.92
CA GLY A 471 18.56 41.81 -7.63
C GLY A 471 17.30 41.70 -6.75
N ALA A 472 16.52 42.78 -6.65
CA ALA A 472 15.25 42.78 -5.92
C ALA A 472 14.22 41.82 -6.54
N CYS A 473 14.12 41.78 -7.88
CA CYS A 473 13.23 40.87 -8.57
C CYS A 473 13.61 39.41 -8.30
N LEU A 474 14.89 39.06 -8.48
CA LEU A 474 15.43 37.72 -8.23
C LEU A 474 15.27 37.27 -6.77
N TYR A 475 15.37 38.21 -5.82
CA TYR A 475 15.12 37.91 -4.41
C TYR A 475 13.62 37.70 -4.13
N SER A 476 12.75 38.53 -4.70
CA SER A 476 11.30 38.40 -4.55
C SER A 476 10.75 37.14 -5.24
N SER A 477 11.41 36.63 -6.27
CA SER A 477 10.99 35.42 -6.97
C SER A 477 11.25 34.12 -6.21
N LEU A 478 12.09 34.16 -5.16
CA LEU A 478 12.11 33.12 -4.12
C LEU A 478 10.79 33.08 -3.31
N SER A 479 9.91 34.08 -3.47
CA SER A 479 8.63 34.20 -2.77
C SER A 479 7.37 34.29 -3.68
N VAL A 480 7.49 34.52 -5.01
CA VAL A 480 6.35 34.56 -5.98
C VAL A 480 6.80 34.27 -7.43
N THR A 481 5.98 33.57 -8.23
CA THR A 481 6.30 32.94 -9.55
C THR A 481 6.20 33.85 -10.81
N ALA A 482 7.21 33.89 -11.73
CA ALA A 482 7.06 34.11 -13.21
C ALA A 482 8.27 33.95 -14.23
N SER A 483 8.14 33.24 -15.39
CA SER A 483 9.16 32.90 -16.46
C SER A 483 8.87 33.19 -17.92
N ILE A 484 9.91 33.36 -18.79
CA ILE A 484 9.84 33.12 -20.28
C ILE A 484 11.17 33.07 -21.12
N LEU A 485 12.38 32.83 -20.60
CA LEU A 485 13.59 32.88 -21.44
C LEU A 485 13.83 31.56 -22.20
N ALA A 486 13.06 31.35 -23.27
CA ALA A 486 13.30 30.28 -24.23
C ALA A 486 13.54 30.85 -25.64
N TYR A 487 14.33 30.12 -26.45
CA TYR A 487 14.60 30.48 -27.86
C TYR A 487 13.29 30.75 -28.60
N PRO A 488 13.08 31.98 -29.10
CA PRO A 488 11.76 32.38 -29.54
C PRO A 488 11.52 31.90 -30.99
N ARG A 489 10.29 31.46 -31.29
CA ARG A 489 9.85 31.01 -32.63
C ARG A 489 8.52 31.71 -33.01
N PRO A 490 8.06 31.63 -34.27
CA PRO A 490 6.75 32.15 -34.67
C PRO A 490 5.61 31.39 -33.96
N ASP A 491 5.05 31.93 -32.87
CA ASP A 491 4.27 31.14 -31.92
C ASP A 491 2.98 31.83 -31.44
N PHE A 492 2.03 31.05 -30.89
CA PHE A 492 0.77 31.48 -30.27
C PHE A 492 -0.32 32.00 -31.23
N ALA A 493 -0.45 31.35 -32.39
CA ALA A 493 -1.38 31.68 -33.46
C ALA A 493 -1.09 33.01 -34.16
N ILE A 494 0.16 33.50 -34.08
CA ILE A 494 0.67 34.62 -34.88
C ILE A 494 1.98 34.25 -35.55
N ASN A 495 2.22 34.75 -36.76
CA ASN A 495 3.53 34.61 -37.39
C ASN A 495 4.48 35.67 -36.85
N GLY A 496 5.04 35.42 -35.67
CA GLY A 496 5.90 36.37 -34.96
C GLY A 496 6.60 35.72 -33.78
N VAL A 497 7.85 36.12 -33.56
CA VAL A 497 8.77 35.46 -32.62
C VAL A 497 8.44 35.81 -31.16
N VAL A 498 7.75 34.92 -30.42
CA VAL A 498 7.35 35.13 -29.01
C VAL A 498 8.23 34.33 -28.05
N SER A 499 8.72 34.99 -27.00
CA SER A 499 9.57 34.38 -25.97
C SER A 499 8.74 33.51 -25.02
N GLY A 500 9.26 32.33 -24.65
CA GLY A 500 8.65 31.40 -23.68
C GLY A 500 7.71 30.34 -24.27
N SER A 501 7.45 30.35 -25.56
CA SER A 501 6.63 29.36 -26.27
C SER A 501 7.13 27.92 -26.13
N ALA A 502 8.43 27.67 -26.29
CA ALA A 502 9.02 26.36 -26.10
C ALA A 502 8.84 25.85 -24.66
N THR A 503 8.80 26.75 -23.67
CA THR A 503 8.48 26.40 -22.27
C THR A 503 7.04 25.94 -22.12
N VAL A 504 6.09 26.66 -22.75
CA VAL A 504 4.67 26.26 -22.78
C VAL A 504 4.55 24.89 -23.41
N LYS A 505 5.29 24.61 -24.49
CA LYS A 505 5.32 23.28 -25.13
C LYS A 505 5.74 22.19 -24.16
N THR A 506 6.89 22.34 -23.49
CA THR A 506 7.40 21.35 -22.54
C THR A 506 6.41 21.14 -21.40
N ALA A 507 5.89 22.21 -20.80
CA ALA A 507 4.90 22.11 -19.74
C ALA A 507 3.62 21.39 -20.18
N ALA A 508 3.17 21.62 -21.42
CA ALA A 508 1.99 20.96 -21.98
C ALA A 508 2.22 19.47 -22.29
N ILE A 509 3.42 19.10 -22.77
CA ILE A 509 3.81 17.70 -22.98
C ILE A 509 3.83 16.97 -21.64
N ASP A 510 4.46 17.56 -20.63
CA ASP A 510 4.53 16.98 -19.28
C ASP A 510 3.13 16.81 -18.67
N LEU A 511 2.24 17.79 -18.84
CA LEU A 511 0.82 17.66 -18.47
C LEU A 511 0.16 16.48 -19.20
N GLY A 512 0.46 16.29 -20.48
CA GLY A 512 -0.06 15.18 -21.28
C GLY A 512 0.40 13.81 -20.76
N VAL A 513 1.64 13.70 -20.25
CA VAL A 513 2.15 12.48 -19.62
C VAL A 513 1.37 12.17 -18.35
N ASP A 514 1.22 13.13 -17.44
CA ASP A 514 0.51 12.91 -16.18
C ASP A 514 -0.98 12.62 -16.39
N ILE A 515 -1.60 13.23 -17.42
CA ILE A 515 -2.97 12.88 -17.86
C ILE A 515 -3.04 11.43 -18.35
N ALA A 516 -2.09 10.99 -19.18
CA ALA A 516 -2.06 9.63 -19.69
C ALA A 516 -1.87 8.59 -18.58
N ASP A 517 -1.09 8.93 -17.55
CA ASP A 517 -0.86 8.06 -16.39
C ASP A 517 -2.15 7.77 -15.61
N ALA A 518 -3.10 8.71 -15.57
CA ALA A 518 -4.39 8.49 -14.92
C ALA A 518 -5.23 7.34 -15.50
N GLY A 519 -4.97 6.95 -16.77
CA GLY A 519 -5.65 5.84 -17.44
C GLY A 519 -4.87 4.52 -17.46
N LYS A 520 -3.71 4.43 -16.79
CA LYS A 520 -2.87 3.21 -16.82
C LYS A 520 -3.27 2.18 -15.77
N GLY A 521 -3.95 2.59 -14.71
CA GLY A 521 -4.33 1.73 -13.59
C GLY A 521 -5.18 0.55 -14.04
N THR A 522 -4.66 -0.68 -13.87
CA THR A 522 -5.39 -1.91 -14.18
C THR A 522 -5.12 -2.99 -13.15
N VAL A 523 -6.09 -3.86 -12.93
CA VAL A 523 -5.96 -5.00 -12.01
C VAL A 523 -6.61 -6.23 -12.63
N ASN A 524 -5.99 -7.39 -12.44
CA ASN A 524 -6.58 -8.67 -12.82
C ASN A 524 -7.23 -9.32 -11.58
N LEU A 525 -8.54 -9.55 -11.64
CA LEU A 525 -9.34 -10.10 -10.54
C LEU A 525 -9.86 -11.48 -10.94
N THR A 526 -9.56 -12.49 -10.12
CA THR A 526 -9.79 -13.91 -10.46
C THR A 526 -10.67 -14.65 -9.45
N SER A 527 -11.03 -14.03 -8.32
CA SER A 527 -11.93 -14.63 -7.32
C SER A 527 -13.35 -14.86 -7.84
N GLY A 528 -13.77 -14.13 -8.89
CA GLY A 528 -15.14 -14.11 -9.39
C GLY A 528 -16.11 -13.27 -8.54
N TYR A 529 -15.60 -12.51 -7.55
CA TYR A 529 -16.45 -11.65 -6.73
C TYR A 529 -16.85 -10.38 -7.50
N THR A 530 -18.11 -10.33 -7.93
CA THR A 530 -18.64 -9.28 -8.83
C THR A 530 -18.55 -7.86 -8.28
N VAL A 531 -18.53 -7.70 -6.96
CA VAL A 531 -18.32 -6.39 -6.31
C VAL A 531 -16.96 -5.81 -6.69
N LEU A 532 -15.90 -6.63 -6.69
CA LEU A 532 -14.56 -6.19 -7.06
C LEU A 532 -14.48 -5.83 -8.55
N SER A 533 -15.04 -6.67 -9.43
CA SER A 533 -15.03 -6.39 -10.87
C SER A 533 -15.80 -5.11 -11.21
N ASN A 534 -16.96 -4.88 -10.59
CA ASN A 534 -17.75 -3.67 -10.82
C ASN A 534 -17.03 -2.40 -10.35
N LEU A 535 -16.34 -2.47 -9.20
CA LEU A 535 -15.51 -1.37 -8.70
C LEU A 535 -14.31 -1.12 -9.62
N SER A 536 -13.60 -2.17 -10.04
CA SER A 536 -12.46 -2.07 -10.97
C SER A 536 -12.87 -1.39 -12.28
N THR A 537 -13.99 -1.82 -12.89
CA THR A 537 -14.51 -1.20 -14.12
C THR A 537 -14.85 0.27 -13.90
N SER A 538 -15.47 0.62 -12.76
CA SER A 538 -15.83 2.00 -12.46
C SER A 538 -14.61 2.90 -12.25
N LEU A 539 -13.57 2.39 -11.58
CA LEU A 539 -12.32 3.11 -11.34
C LEU A 539 -11.52 3.32 -12.65
N GLN A 540 -11.39 2.27 -13.47
CA GLN A 540 -10.76 2.34 -14.79
C GLN A 540 -11.49 3.33 -15.71
N PHE A 541 -12.83 3.30 -15.72
CA PHE A 541 -13.63 4.23 -16.50
C PHE A 541 -13.36 5.69 -16.13
N ILE A 542 -13.16 6.01 -14.84
CA ILE A 542 -12.79 7.38 -14.43
C ILE A 542 -11.44 7.78 -15.05
N GLY A 543 -10.43 6.91 -14.98
CA GLY A 543 -9.13 7.14 -15.60
C GLY A 543 -9.22 7.35 -17.12
N ASP A 544 -9.91 6.45 -17.80
CA ASP A 544 -10.12 6.50 -19.26
C ASP A 544 -10.85 7.76 -19.70
N GLU A 545 -11.90 8.17 -18.98
CA GLU A 545 -12.65 9.39 -19.29
C GLU A 545 -11.81 10.66 -19.07
N ILE A 546 -10.95 10.67 -18.05
CA ILE A 546 -10.00 11.77 -17.84
C ILE A 546 -9.03 11.84 -19.01
N VAL A 547 -8.43 10.73 -19.43
CA VAL A 547 -7.56 10.70 -20.61
C VAL A 547 -8.30 11.20 -21.84
N ARG A 548 -9.50 10.68 -22.10
CA ARG A 548 -10.31 11.03 -23.27
C ARG A 548 -10.65 12.52 -23.34
N VAL A 549 -11.01 13.14 -22.22
CA VAL A 549 -11.45 14.53 -22.16
C VAL A 549 -10.28 15.51 -22.01
N ALA A 550 -9.23 15.15 -21.26
CA ALA A 550 -8.14 16.06 -20.93
C ALA A 550 -6.95 15.99 -21.91
N ALA A 551 -6.71 14.86 -22.59
CA ALA A 551 -5.62 14.75 -23.56
C ALA A 551 -5.71 15.78 -24.71
N PRO A 552 -6.90 16.13 -25.25
CA PRO A 552 -7.04 17.21 -26.22
C PRO A 552 -6.50 18.56 -25.73
N LEU A 553 -6.67 18.89 -24.44
CA LEU A 553 -6.15 20.13 -23.86
C LEU A 553 -4.61 20.17 -23.93
N ALA A 554 -3.94 19.11 -23.48
CA ALA A 554 -2.48 19.03 -23.53
C ALA A 554 -1.95 19.10 -24.96
N SER A 555 -2.61 18.42 -25.91
CA SER A 555 -2.26 18.46 -27.33
C SER A 555 -2.44 19.86 -27.94
N GLN A 556 -3.56 20.53 -27.65
CA GLN A 556 -3.82 21.88 -28.16
C GLN A 556 -2.85 22.91 -27.56
N LEU A 557 -2.51 22.82 -26.27
CA LEU A 557 -1.50 23.67 -25.65
C LEU A 557 -0.10 23.43 -26.24
N THR A 558 0.21 22.18 -26.57
CA THR A 558 1.45 21.82 -27.28
C THR A 558 1.46 22.45 -28.67
N ASN A 559 0.37 22.35 -29.43
CA ASN A 559 0.28 22.90 -30.79
C ASN A 559 0.28 24.44 -30.79
N LEU A 560 -0.36 25.07 -29.80
CA LEU A 560 -0.40 26.52 -29.61
C LEU A 560 1.02 27.12 -29.60
N SER A 561 1.98 26.42 -28.99
CA SER A 561 3.37 26.86 -28.90
C SER A 561 4.13 26.88 -30.23
N THR A 562 3.56 26.36 -31.31
CA THR A 562 4.17 26.30 -32.65
C THR A 562 3.25 26.81 -33.76
N ASP A 563 2.05 27.29 -33.41
CA ASP A 563 1.04 27.74 -34.35
C ASP A 563 1.37 29.16 -34.86
N ASN A 564 1.56 29.28 -36.17
CA ASN A 564 1.83 30.54 -36.88
C ASN A 564 0.74 30.91 -37.90
N SER A 565 -0.43 30.27 -37.82
CA SER A 565 -1.52 30.37 -38.81
C SER A 565 -2.20 31.74 -38.91
N ASN A 566 -1.97 32.63 -37.93
CA ASN A 566 -2.73 33.88 -37.75
C ASN A 566 -4.23 33.67 -37.42
N GLN A 567 -4.63 32.47 -36.99
CA GLN A 567 -6.02 32.13 -36.62
C GLN A 567 -6.29 32.29 -35.10
N ILE A 568 -6.04 33.49 -34.56
CA ILE A 568 -6.08 33.76 -33.11
C ILE A 568 -7.41 33.33 -32.47
N GLU A 569 -8.56 33.72 -33.04
CA GLU A 569 -9.86 33.39 -32.44
C GLU A 569 -10.13 31.89 -32.42
N THR A 570 -9.86 31.20 -33.53
CA THR A 570 -10.10 29.75 -33.68
C THR A 570 -9.21 28.93 -32.76
N THR A 571 -7.92 29.24 -32.69
CA THR A 571 -6.95 28.46 -31.89
C THR A 571 -7.27 28.56 -30.39
N TYR A 572 -7.53 29.76 -29.88
CA TYR A 572 -7.83 29.94 -28.45
C TYR A 572 -9.24 29.47 -28.07
N ALA A 573 -10.22 29.57 -28.97
CA ALA A 573 -11.55 29.01 -28.74
C ALA A 573 -11.50 27.47 -28.57
N ALA A 574 -10.65 26.78 -29.35
CA ALA A 574 -10.46 25.34 -29.22
C ALA A 574 -9.87 24.95 -27.85
N ILE A 575 -8.88 25.70 -27.36
CA ILE A 575 -8.26 25.47 -26.04
C ILE A 575 -9.28 25.70 -24.91
N ASN A 576 -9.98 26.84 -24.95
CA ASN A 576 -11.00 27.15 -23.94
C ASN A 576 -12.13 26.11 -23.93
N ALA A 577 -12.53 25.61 -25.11
CA ALA A 577 -13.50 24.52 -25.19
C ALA A 577 -13.01 23.26 -24.48
N SER A 578 -11.74 22.86 -24.65
CA SER A 578 -11.17 21.70 -23.96
C SER A 578 -11.06 21.92 -22.44
N ILE A 579 -10.70 23.13 -21.99
CA ILE A 579 -10.70 23.47 -20.55
C ILE A 579 -12.11 23.35 -19.96
N ILE A 580 -13.12 23.89 -20.66
CA ILE A 580 -14.53 23.83 -20.24
C ILE A 580 -15.03 22.38 -20.21
N GLN A 581 -14.67 21.57 -21.21
CA GLN A 581 -15.04 20.15 -21.23
C GLN A 581 -14.41 19.38 -20.06
N PHE A 582 -13.15 19.68 -19.72
CA PHE A 582 -12.48 19.05 -18.58
C PHE A 582 -13.10 19.49 -17.24
N ASP A 583 -13.43 20.77 -17.08
CA ASP A 583 -14.15 21.27 -15.90
C ASP A 583 -15.56 20.66 -15.79
N ALA A 584 -16.27 20.48 -16.90
CA ALA A 584 -17.59 19.86 -16.94
C ALA A 584 -17.54 18.37 -16.53
N LEU A 585 -16.52 17.63 -16.98
CA LEU A 585 -16.29 16.25 -16.53
C LEU A 585 -16.13 16.18 -15.01
N MET A 586 -15.28 17.05 -14.44
CA MET A 586 -15.00 17.13 -13.01
C MET A 586 -16.18 17.64 -12.18
N SER A 587 -17.06 18.45 -12.78
CA SER A 587 -18.21 19.05 -12.10
C SER A 587 -19.43 18.14 -12.04
N GLY A 588 -19.57 17.20 -12.98
CA GLY A 588 -20.73 16.32 -12.99
C GLY A 588 -20.69 15.16 -13.98
N GLY A 589 -19.80 15.18 -14.98
CA GLY A 589 -19.70 14.09 -15.96
C GLY A 589 -19.41 12.71 -15.36
N LEU A 590 -18.76 12.68 -14.18
CA LEU A 590 -18.43 11.44 -13.46
C LEU A 590 -19.40 11.10 -12.30
N ASN A 591 -20.44 11.91 -12.05
CA ASN A 591 -21.30 11.74 -10.87
C ASN A 591 -21.99 10.37 -10.82
N THR A 592 -22.45 9.86 -11.96
CA THR A 592 -23.07 8.53 -12.04
C THR A 592 -22.07 7.44 -11.65
N THR A 593 -20.84 7.49 -12.19
CA THR A 593 -19.79 6.52 -11.86
C THR A 593 -19.37 6.61 -10.40
N ILE A 594 -19.24 7.83 -9.85
CA ILE A 594 -18.96 8.03 -8.42
C ILE A 594 -20.09 7.51 -7.54
N ALA A 595 -21.35 7.70 -7.93
CA ALA A 595 -22.49 7.14 -7.21
C ALA A 595 -22.48 5.60 -7.24
N ASN A 596 -22.11 4.99 -8.38
CA ASN A 596 -21.95 3.54 -8.50
C ASN A 596 -20.84 3.01 -7.59
N ILE A 597 -19.69 3.71 -7.52
CA ILE A 597 -18.61 3.38 -6.58
C ILE A 597 -19.12 3.44 -5.14
N ASN A 598 -19.82 4.52 -4.77
CA ASN A 598 -20.36 4.68 -3.42
C ASN A 598 -21.32 3.55 -3.04
N ASN A 599 -22.25 3.22 -3.93
CA ASN A 599 -23.25 2.17 -3.71
C ASN A 599 -22.63 0.78 -3.63
N THR A 600 -21.55 0.55 -4.39
CA THR A 600 -20.87 -0.77 -4.43
C THR A 600 -19.89 -0.95 -3.27
N ALA A 601 -19.11 0.08 -2.92
CA ALA A 601 -18.15 0.03 -1.81
C ALA A 601 -18.82 0.18 -0.43
N GLY A 602 -19.84 1.04 -0.32
CA GLY A 602 -20.65 1.20 0.88
C GLY A 602 -20.06 2.05 2.01
N THR A 603 -18.95 2.76 1.80
CA THR A 603 -18.23 3.49 2.88
C THR A 603 -17.92 4.98 2.59
N GLY A 604 -18.14 5.47 1.38
CA GLY A 604 -18.01 6.90 1.02
C GLY A 604 -16.59 7.51 1.05
N TYR A 605 -15.56 6.76 1.46
CA TYR A 605 -14.19 7.26 1.56
C TYR A 605 -13.56 7.57 0.20
N ILE A 606 -13.62 6.65 -0.77
CA ILE A 606 -13.17 6.86 -2.15
C ILE A 606 -13.85 8.10 -2.77
N VAL A 607 -15.14 8.28 -2.51
CA VAL A 607 -15.92 9.43 -3.00
C VAL A 607 -15.37 10.75 -2.46
N LYS A 608 -15.04 10.82 -1.17
CA LYS A 608 -14.45 12.01 -0.55
C LYS A 608 -13.07 12.33 -1.13
N GLN A 609 -12.27 11.30 -1.42
CA GLN A 609 -10.96 11.46 -2.04
C GLN A 609 -11.05 12.03 -3.46
N PHE A 610 -11.95 11.48 -4.30
CA PHE A 610 -12.21 12.06 -5.63
C PHE A 610 -12.75 13.48 -5.53
N ALA A 611 -13.67 13.76 -4.59
CA ALA A 611 -14.22 15.10 -4.41
C ALA A 611 -13.13 16.14 -4.07
N ASP A 612 -12.17 15.78 -3.21
CA ASP A 612 -11.02 16.64 -2.91
C ASP A 612 -10.09 16.80 -4.13
N ALA A 613 -9.77 15.71 -4.83
CA ALA A 613 -8.94 15.75 -6.04
C ALA A 613 -9.56 16.66 -7.12
N PHE A 614 -10.85 16.45 -7.42
CA PHE A 614 -11.59 17.20 -8.44
C PHE A 614 -11.73 18.67 -8.08
N LYS A 615 -11.99 18.98 -6.80
CA LYS A 615 -12.04 20.37 -6.32
C LYS A 615 -10.73 21.12 -6.61
N ASN A 616 -9.58 20.50 -6.33
CA ASN A 616 -8.28 21.14 -6.54
C ASN A 616 -7.95 21.30 -8.04
N THR A 617 -8.28 20.28 -8.86
CA THR A 617 -8.10 20.36 -10.33
C THR A 617 -8.96 21.47 -10.94
N LYS A 618 -10.22 21.60 -10.54
CA LYS A 618 -11.12 22.65 -11.03
C LYS A 618 -10.61 24.06 -10.74
N LEU A 619 -10.05 24.29 -9.55
CA LEU A 619 -9.43 25.57 -9.21
C LEU A 619 -8.32 25.92 -10.20
N THR A 620 -7.44 24.96 -10.52
CA THR A 620 -6.35 25.17 -11.48
C THR A 620 -6.82 25.32 -12.93
N LEU A 621 -7.92 24.67 -13.33
CA LEU A 621 -8.54 24.89 -14.65
C LEU A 621 -9.10 26.31 -14.79
N SER A 622 -9.69 26.85 -13.72
CA SER A 622 -10.17 28.24 -13.69
C SER A 622 -9.02 29.27 -13.75
N GLU A 623 -7.84 28.93 -13.23
CA GLU A 623 -6.64 29.76 -13.39
C GLU A 623 -6.09 29.68 -14.82
N LEU A 624 -6.08 28.49 -15.42
CA LEU A 624 -5.61 28.27 -16.78
C LEU A 624 -6.45 29.03 -17.81
N ILE A 625 -7.78 28.98 -17.72
CA ILE A 625 -8.64 29.71 -18.67
C ILE A 625 -8.39 31.22 -18.62
N LYS A 626 -8.23 31.79 -17.41
CA LYS A 626 -7.90 33.22 -17.24
C LYS A 626 -6.55 33.57 -17.84
N ALA A 627 -5.54 32.71 -17.66
CA ALA A 627 -4.22 32.92 -18.23
C ALA A 627 -4.21 32.85 -19.76
N VAL A 628 -4.93 31.87 -20.33
CA VAL A 628 -5.08 31.69 -21.78
C VAL A 628 -5.85 32.85 -22.40
N ASP A 629 -6.93 33.33 -21.77
CA ASP A 629 -7.69 34.49 -22.24
C ASP A 629 -6.87 35.79 -22.20
N GLN A 630 -6.05 35.97 -21.17
CA GLN A 630 -5.13 37.10 -21.11
C GLN A 630 -4.08 37.03 -22.24
N LEU A 631 -3.54 35.84 -22.51
CA LEU A 631 -2.61 35.64 -23.63
C LEU A 631 -3.27 35.92 -24.98
N LYS A 632 -4.50 35.45 -25.19
CA LYS A 632 -5.32 35.78 -26.38
C LYS A 632 -5.44 37.28 -26.58
N SER A 633 -5.79 38.01 -25.52
CA SER A 633 -5.94 39.47 -25.56
C SER A 633 -4.64 40.16 -25.99
N ASP A 634 -3.52 39.75 -25.41
CA ASP A 634 -2.21 40.37 -25.65
C ASP A 634 -1.66 40.02 -27.05
N VAL A 635 -1.86 38.78 -27.52
CA VAL A 635 -1.57 38.38 -28.91
C VAL A 635 -2.43 39.17 -29.91
N GLY A 636 -3.71 39.37 -29.60
CA GLY A 636 -4.61 40.20 -30.42
C GLY A 636 -4.16 41.67 -30.52
N LYS A 637 -3.67 42.25 -29.41
CA LYS A 637 -3.09 43.61 -29.41
C LYS A 637 -1.84 43.68 -30.30
N ALA A 638 -0.93 42.70 -30.19
CA ALA A 638 0.25 42.63 -31.03
C ALA A 638 -0.10 42.54 -32.51
N ARG A 639 -1.08 41.69 -32.85
CA ARG A 639 -1.53 41.53 -34.24
C ARG A 639 -2.14 42.82 -34.79
N LYS A 640 -2.98 43.50 -34.00
CA LYS A 640 -3.59 44.77 -34.36
C LYS A 640 -2.56 45.88 -34.54
N ALA A 641 -1.58 45.97 -33.65
CA ALA A 641 -0.51 46.97 -33.71
C ALA A 641 0.40 46.80 -34.93
N ALA A 642 0.59 45.57 -35.41
CA ALA A 642 1.38 45.29 -36.61
C ALA A 642 0.62 45.43 -37.93
N GLY A 643 -0.71 45.63 -37.91
CA GLY A 643 -1.51 45.74 -39.13
C GLY A 643 -1.30 44.56 -40.08
N THR A 644 -0.93 44.85 -41.33
CA THR A 644 -0.66 43.86 -42.39
C THR A 644 0.77 43.31 -42.38
N THR A 645 1.66 43.82 -41.51
CA THR A 645 3.06 43.38 -41.47
C THR A 645 3.19 41.93 -41.02
N ASN A 646 3.85 41.11 -41.84
CA ASN A 646 4.01 39.68 -41.60
C ASN A 646 5.40 39.22 -42.07
N PRO A 647 6.27 38.66 -41.22
CA PRO A 647 6.08 38.36 -39.80
C PRO A 647 5.94 39.62 -38.91
N ILE A 648 5.33 39.46 -37.73
CA ILE A 648 5.20 40.54 -36.74
C ILE A 648 6.60 40.95 -36.24
N PRO A 649 6.98 42.24 -36.33
CA PRO A 649 8.26 42.72 -35.81
C PRO A 649 8.41 42.44 -34.31
N SER A 650 9.60 41.98 -33.88
CA SER A 650 9.87 41.65 -32.47
C SER A 650 9.70 42.82 -31.50
N ALA A 651 9.80 44.07 -31.97
CA ALA A 651 9.51 45.24 -31.15
C ALA A 651 8.01 45.35 -30.80
N ILE A 652 7.13 45.01 -31.75
CA ILE A 652 5.67 45.03 -31.55
C ILE A 652 5.26 43.89 -30.61
N ILE A 653 5.85 42.70 -30.78
CA ILE A 653 5.62 41.55 -29.89
C ILE A 653 5.98 41.92 -28.46
N ARG A 654 7.21 42.39 -28.23
CA ARG A 654 7.70 42.75 -26.89
C ARG A 654 6.89 43.86 -26.22
N ALA A 655 6.32 44.78 -27.00
CA ALA A 655 5.50 45.86 -26.48
C ALA A 655 4.07 45.42 -26.11
N ASN A 656 3.54 44.37 -26.75
CA ASN A 656 2.12 44.00 -26.63
C ASN A 656 1.87 42.64 -25.99
N ILE A 657 2.86 41.74 -25.96
CA ILE A 657 2.80 40.43 -25.30
C ILE A 657 3.78 40.47 -24.13
N PRO A 658 3.31 40.83 -22.92
CA PRO A 658 4.17 40.90 -21.76
C PRO A 658 4.67 39.52 -21.37
N ALA A 659 5.93 39.47 -20.93
CA ALA A 659 6.56 38.29 -20.37
C ALA A 659 5.73 37.57 -19.30
N LYS A 660 5.10 38.39 -18.45
CA LYS A 660 4.22 37.93 -17.39
C LYS A 660 3.03 37.11 -17.91
N THR A 661 2.48 37.46 -19.07
CA THR A 661 1.27 36.80 -19.61
C THR A 661 1.57 35.37 -20.04
N VAL A 662 2.65 35.16 -20.80
CA VAL A 662 3.08 33.81 -21.20
C VAL A 662 3.49 32.97 -19.98
N ASN A 663 4.14 33.59 -18.98
CA ASN A 663 4.39 32.89 -17.73
C ASN A 663 3.10 32.38 -17.07
N ASN A 664 2.09 33.23 -16.96
CA ASN A 664 0.88 32.87 -16.23
C ASN A 664 0.26 31.60 -16.82
N VAL A 665 0.39 31.40 -18.15
CA VAL A 665 0.00 30.16 -18.82
C VAL A 665 0.89 29.00 -18.39
N ILE A 666 2.21 29.13 -18.41
CA ILE A 666 3.16 28.09 -17.94
C ILE A 666 2.86 27.67 -16.49
N THR A 667 2.68 28.66 -15.61
CA THR A 667 2.37 28.46 -14.20
C THR A 667 1.04 27.72 -14.04
N ALA A 668 -0.01 28.13 -14.77
CA ALA A 668 -1.31 27.46 -14.70
C ALA A 668 -1.26 26.02 -15.23
N ILE A 669 -0.49 25.74 -16.29
CA ILE A 669 -0.27 24.39 -16.81
C ILE A 669 0.44 23.52 -15.77
N ARG A 670 1.51 24.02 -15.13
CA ARG A 670 2.26 23.29 -14.10
C ARG A 670 1.45 23.09 -12.81
N ASN A 671 0.63 24.05 -12.44
CA ASN A 671 -0.31 23.91 -11.32
C ASN A 671 -1.35 22.82 -11.61
N LEU A 672 -1.94 22.82 -12.81
CA LEU A 672 -2.87 21.77 -13.24
C LEU A 672 -2.19 20.40 -13.23
N ARG A 673 -1.00 20.31 -13.83
CA ARG A 673 -0.15 19.12 -13.83
C ARG A 673 0.04 18.57 -12.41
N ALA A 674 0.37 19.42 -11.44
CA ALA A 674 0.57 19.03 -10.05
C ALA A 674 -0.68 18.45 -9.34
N ARG A 675 -1.89 18.61 -9.91
CA ARG A 675 -3.14 18.09 -9.35
C ARG A 675 -3.57 16.75 -9.95
N ILE A 676 -3.11 16.39 -11.13
CA ILE A 676 -3.48 15.13 -11.80
C ILE A 676 -3.01 13.89 -11.03
N PRO A 677 -1.77 13.82 -10.48
CA PRO A 677 -1.28 12.64 -9.77
C PRO A 677 -2.14 12.19 -8.58
N LEU A 678 -2.84 13.12 -7.93
CA LEU A 678 -3.76 12.77 -6.84
C LEU A 678 -4.94 11.93 -7.36
N ILE A 679 -5.44 12.21 -8.56
CA ILE A 679 -6.53 11.41 -9.16
C ILE A 679 -6.01 10.01 -9.50
N THR A 680 -4.83 9.93 -10.12
CA THR A 680 -4.14 8.67 -10.43
C THR A 680 -3.94 7.83 -9.16
N TYR A 681 -3.46 8.44 -8.07
CA TYR A 681 -3.29 7.77 -6.78
C TYR A 681 -4.61 7.18 -6.26
N VAL A 682 -5.72 7.93 -6.30
CA VAL A 682 -7.01 7.43 -5.81
C VAL A 682 -7.48 6.22 -6.62
N ILE A 683 -7.25 6.21 -7.94
CA ILE A 683 -7.55 5.08 -8.81
C ILE A 683 -6.66 3.89 -8.45
N ASP A 684 -5.34 4.06 -8.52
CA ASP A 684 -4.37 2.98 -8.36
C ASP A 684 -4.42 2.36 -6.97
N SER A 685 -4.40 3.17 -5.91
CA SER A 685 -4.53 2.70 -4.52
C SER A 685 -5.84 1.93 -4.30
N SER A 686 -6.94 2.39 -4.90
CA SER A 686 -8.21 1.66 -4.80
C SER A 686 -8.15 0.32 -5.55
N LEU A 687 -7.55 0.28 -6.74
CA LEU A 687 -7.38 -0.96 -7.52
C LEU A 687 -6.47 -1.98 -6.82
N ASP A 688 -5.37 -1.53 -6.23
CA ASP A 688 -4.47 -2.37 -5.43
C ASP A 688 -5.20 -2.97 -4.22
N ASN A 689 -6.06 -2.17 -3.57
CA ASN A 689 -6.92 -2.66 -2.48
C ASN A 689 -7.91 -3.73 -2.95
N LEU A 690 -8.48 -3.61 -4.16
CA LEU A 690 -9.31 -4.67 -4.74
C LEU A 690 -8.49 -5.93 -5.01
N HIS A 691 -7.25 -5.81 -5.48
CA HIS A 691 -6.36 -6.94 -5.71
C HIS A 691 -6.06 -7.72 -4.42
N LEU A 692 -5.74 -7.01 -3.33
CA LEU A 692 -5.47 -7.64 -2.04
C LEU A 692 -6.69 -8.42 -1.51
N VAL A 693 -7.89 -7.88 -1.70
CA VAL A 693 -9.13 -8.58 -1.34
C VAL A 693 -9.36 -9.80 -2.23
N ASP A 694 -9.07 -9.71 -3.53
CA ASP A 694 -9.18 -10.83 -4.47
C ASP A 694 -8.30 -12.01 -4.03
N LEU A 695 -7.03 -11.73 -3.72
CA LEU A 695 -6.07 -12.72 -3.21
C LEU A 695 -6.53 -13.35 -1.90
N PHE A 696 -7.10 -12.55 -0.99
CA PHE A 696 -7.64 -13.04 0.27
C PHE A 696 -8.83 -13.99 0.06
N ILE A 697 -9.78 -13.64 -0.82
CA ILE A 697 -10.94 -14.49 -1.11
C ILE A 697 -10.49 -15.83 -1.72
N ILE A 698 -9.51 -15.80 -2.63
CA ILE A 698 -8.94 -17.01 -3.24
C ILE A 698 -8.27 -17.88 -2.18
N ALA A 699 -7.39 -17.30 -1.36
CA ALA A 699 -6.70 -18.04 -0.30
C ALA A 699 -7.69 -18.67 0.68
N LEU A 700 -8.75 -17.95 1.08
CA LEU A 700 -9.78 -18.49 1.97
C LEU A 700 -10.58 -19.62 1.30
N LYS A 701 -10.91 -19.50 0.02
CA LYS A 701 -11.60 -20.57 -0.74
C LYS A 701 -10.76 -21.84 -0.78
N ASP A 702 -9.48 -21.72 -1.10
CA ASP A 702 -8.56 -22.86 -1.15
C ASP A 702 -8.39 -23.51 0.23
N GLU A 703 -8.34 -22.69 1.28
CA GLU A 703 -8.29 -23.17 2.66
C GLU A 703 -9.57 -23.92 3.07
N VAL A 704 -10.76 -23.44 2.69
CA VAL A 704 -12.02 -24.15 2.91
C VAL A 704 -12.02 -25.51 2.20
N VAL A 705 -11.60 -25.56 0.93
CA VAL A 705 -11.52 -26.82 0.16
C VAL A 705 -10.56 -27.80 0.83
N ARG A 706 -9.37 -27.34 1.21
CA ARG A 706 -8.36 -28.14 1.92
C ARG A 706 -8.91 -28.68 3.24
N SER A 707 -9.53 -27.80 4.04
CA SER A 707 -10.08 -28.13 5.36
C SER A 707 -11.28 -29.08 5.31
N VAL A 708 -12.14 -28.98 4.29
CA VAL A 708 -13.22 -29.96 4.06
C VAL A 708 -12.63 -31.33 3.69
N GLY A 709 -11.54 -31.38 2.93
CA GLY A 709 -10.82 -32.63 2.66
C GLY A 709 -10.25 -33.28 3.93
N LEU A 710 -9.71 -32.46 4.85
CA LEU A 710 -9.25 -32.95 6.16
C LEU A 710 -10.40 -33.50 7.00
N TYR A 711 -11.53 -32.77 7.11
CA TYR A 711 -12.72 -33.27 7.78
C TYR A 711 -13.19 -34.62 7.20
N HIS A 712 -13.14 -34.77 5.87
CA HIS A 712 -13.50 -36.02 5.22
C HIS A 712 -12.62 -37.18 5.68
N THR A 713 -11.32 -36.93 5.77
CA THR A 713 -10.34 -37.89 6.27
C THR A 713 -10.62 -38.27 7.73
N SER A 714 -10.91 -37.27 8.59
CA SER A 714 -11.20 -37.50 10.01
C SER A 714 -12.46 -38.32 10.25
N TYR A 715 -13.57 -38.02 9.56
CA TYR A 715 -14.79 -38.82 9.77
C TYR A 715 -14.66 -40.23 9.17
N GLN A 716 -13.94 -40.43 8.06
CA GLN A 716 -13.68 -41.77 7.51
C GLN A 716 -12.84 -42.62 8.47
N ALA A 717 -11.88 -42.00 9.13
CA ALA A 717 -11.08 -42.65 10.15
C ALA A 717 -11.93 -42.98 11.38
N PHE A 718 -12.84 -42.09 11.80
CA PHE A 718 -13.84 -42.39 12.83
C PHE A 718 -14.73 -43.58 12.44
N GLN A 719 -15.23 -43.63 11.20
CA GLN A 719 -16.02 -44.76 10.70
C GLN A 719 -15.26 -46.09 10.70
N SER A 720 -13.96 -46.06 10.42
CA SER A 720 -13.10 -47.25 10.49
C SER A 720 -12.94 -47.71 11.94
N ASN A 721 -12.73 -46.78 12.88
CA ASN A 721 -12.65 -47.10 14.29
C ASN A 721 -13.97 -47.65 14.85
N LEU A 722 -15.13 -47.20 14.38
CA LEU A 722 -16.41 -47.81 14.76
C LEU A 722 -16.50 -49.30 14.39
N VAL A 723 -15.88 -49.74 13.28
CA VAL A 723 -15.82 -51.16 12.91
C VAL A 723 -14.93 -51.93 13.88
N VAL A 724 -13.77 -51.37 14.21
CA VAL A 724 -12.83 -51.98 15.17
C VAL A 724 -13.49 -52.12 16.55
N GLU A 725 -14.15 -51.07 17.04
CA GLU A 725 -14.85 -51.12 18.33
C GLU A 725 -16.02 -52.10 18.31
N SER A 726 -16.74 -52.23 17.18
CA SER A 726 -17.78 -53.26 17.01
C SER A 726 -17.22 -54.66 17.20
N ASP A 727 -16.10 -54.96 16.53
CA ASP A 727 -15.44 -56.27 16.61
C ASP A 727 -14.92 -56.55 18.02
N ILE A 728 -14.37 -55.54 18.70
CA ILE A 728 -13.89 -55.66 20.09
C ILE A 728 -15.07 -55.98 21.02
N VAL A 729 -16.15 -55.19 20.96
CA VAL A 729 -17.33 -55.39 21.82
C VAL A 729 -17.96 -56.76 21.57
N TYR A 730 -18.11 -57.16 20.30
CA TYR A 730 -18.62 -58.47 19.93
C TYR A 730 -17.74 -59.61 20.48
N THR A 731 -16.43 -59.53 20.24
CA THR A 731 -15.46 -60.54 20.70
C THR A 731 -15.46 -60.66 22.21
N GLN A 732 -15.40 -59.53 22.92
CA GLN A 732 -15.41 -59.50 24.39
C GLN A 732 -16.68 -60.15 24.94
N PHE A 733 -17.84 -59.91 24.32
CA PHE A 733 -19.07 -60.56 24.72
C PHE A 733 -19.04 -62.08 24.50
N VAL A 734 -18.79 -62.53 23.27
CA VAL A 734 -18.87 -63.97 22.92
C VAL A 734 -17.82 -64.79 23.66
N THR A 735 -16.59 -64.30 23.81
CA THR A 735 -15.54 -65.01 24.54
C THR A 735 -15.87 -65.17 26.03
N HIS A 736 -16.49 -64.17 26.66
CA HIS A 736 -16.74 -64.18 28.10
C HIS A 736 -18.09 -64.77 28.52
N VAL A 737 -19.01 -65.01 27.58
CA VAL A 737 -20.23 -65.82 27.83
C VAL A 737 -19.89 -67.31 28.03
N GLY A 738 -18.75 -67.77 27.50
CA GLY A 738 -18.26 -69.14 27.68
C GLY A 738 -18.75 -70.13 26.61
N PRO A 739 -18.45 -71.43 26.79
CA PRO A 739 -18.77 -72.46 25.80
C PRO A 739 -20.28 -72.66 25.62
N THR A 740 -20.68 -73.13 24.43
CA THR A 740 -22.09 -73.46 24.15
C THR A 740 -22.56 -74.65 24.96
N VAL A 741 -23.86 -74.72 25.24
CA VAL A 741 -24.48 -75.86 25.94
C VAL A 741 -24.11 -77.20 25.28
N SER A 742 -24.17 -77.27 23.95
CA SER A 742 -23.75 -78.46 23.19
C SER A 742 -22.29 -78.83 23.44
N SER A 743 -21.39 -77.86 23.57
CA SER A 743 -19.99 -78.10 23.91
C SER A 743 -19.81 -78.56 25.36
N ILE A 744 -20.59 -78.01 26.29
CA ILE A 744 -20.53 -78.37 27.72
C ILE A 744 -20.97 -79.81 27.93
N ILE A 745 -22.05 -80.24 27.26
CA ILE A 745 -22.64 -81.57 27.46
C ILE A 745 -22.11 -82.64 26.50
N ALA A 746 -21.30 -82.28 25.50
CA ALA A 746 -20.77 -83.20 24.50
C ALA A 746 -20.19 -84.51 25.08
N PRO A 747 -19.43 -84.50 26.20
CA PRO A 747 -18.85 -85.71 26.77
C PRO A 747 -19.87 -86.71 27.32
N ILE A 748 -21.08 -86.25 27.68
CA ILE A 748 -22.11 -87.03 28.38
C ILE A 748 -23.42 -87.12 27.58
N TYR A 749 -23.47 -86.54 26.38
CA TYR A 749 -24.70 -86.35 25.62
C TYR A 749 -25.38 -87.68 25.25
N ASN A 750 -24.61 -88.63 24.72
CA ASN A 750 -25.14 -89.92 24.29
C ASN A 750 -25.71 -90.72 25.47
N ASP A 751 -25.08 -90.62 26.64
CA ASP A 751 -25.51 -91.32 27.85
C ASP A 751 -26.85 -90.78 28.35
N MET A 752 -27.02 -89.45 28.39
CA MET A 752 -28.28 -88.82 28.79
C MET A 752 -29.42 -89.09 27.80
N TYR A 753 -29.11 -89.18 26.50
CA TYR A 753 -30.11 -89.38 25.45
C TYR A 753 -30.78 -90.77 25.51
N THR A 754 -30.19 -91.72 26.24
CA THR A 754 -30.81 -93.03 26.49
C THR A 754 -32.07 -92.95 27.36
N ASN A 755 -32.22 -91.89 28.18
CA ASN A 755 -33.39 -91.66 29.01
C ASN A 755 -34.38 -90.70 28.34
N THR A 756 -35.59 -91.16 28.04
CA THR A 756 -36.59 -90.36 27.31
C THR A 756 -37.01 -89.08 28.04
N ASN A 757 -36.86 -89.02 29.37
CA ASN A 757 -37.17 -87.82 30.16
C ASN A 757 -36.16 -86.68 29.97
N PHE A 758 -34.92 -86.97 29.51
CA PHE A 758 -33.96 -85.93 29.11
C PHE A 758 -34.52 -85.07 27.96
N GLY A 759 -35.38 -85.63 27.11
CA GLY A 759 -36.08 -84.91 26.04
C GLY A 759 -36.94 -83.73 26.53
N SER A 760 -37.34 -83.72 27.81
CA SER A 760 -38.05 -82.59 28.43
C SER A 760 -37.11 -81.49 28.97
N LEU A 761 -35.90 -81.85 29.40
CA LEU A 761 -34.89 -80.93 29.91
C LEU A 761 -34.06 -80.30 28.79
N PHE A 762 -33.74 -81.06 27.74
CA PHE A 762 -32.90 -80.63 26.63
C PHE A 762 -33.36 -79.31 25.99
N PRO A 763 -34.65 -79.10 25.65
CA PRO A 763 -35.12 -77.84 25.09
C PRO A 763 -34.88 -76.64 26.02
N VAL A 764 -34.94 -76.85 27.33
CA VAL A 764 -34.77 -75.80 28.34
C VAL A 764 -33.30 -75.43 28.49
N ILE A 765 -32.40 -76.42 28.61
CA ILE A 765 -30.96 -76.15 28.71
C ILE A 765 -30.41 -75.62 27.38
N ASN A 766 -30.93 -76.06 26.23
CA ASN A 766 -30.48 -75.55 24.92
C ASN A 766 -30.76 -74.04 24.74
N ARG A 767 -31.79 -73.50 25.41
CA ARG A 767 -32.06 -72.05 25.45
C ARG A 767 -30.98 -71.24 26.17
N LEU A 768 -30.13 -71.86 26.99
CA LEU A 768 -28.98 -71.20 27.60
C LEU A 768 -27.87 -70.94 26.56
N GLY A 769 -27.87 -71.66 25.43
CA GLY A 769 -26.86 -71.57 24.37
C GLY A 769 -27.17 -70.59 23.23
N THR A 770 -28.33 -69.93 23.22
CA THR A 770 -28.78 -69.05 22.12
C THR A 770 -28.11 -67.67 22.11
N VAL A 771 -27.31 -67.35 23.13
CA VAL A 771 -26.66 -66.05 23.36
C VAL A 771 -25.77 -65.60 22.19
N ASN A 772 -25.05 -66.53 21.56
CA ASN A 772 -24.09 -66.22 20.50
C ASN A 772 -24.76 -65.70 19.21
N TYR A 773 -25.99 -66.13 18.91
CA TYR A 773 -26.72 -65.66 17.73
C TYR A 773 -27.23 -64.23 17.90
N SER A 774 -27.62 -63.86 19.13
CA SER A 774 -28.10 -62.52 19.46
C SER A 774 -26.99 -61.47 19.50
N ALA A 775 -25.72 -61.86 19.70
CA ALA A 775 -24.57 -60.96 19.74
C ALA A 775 -24.31 -60.23 18.40
N ASN A 776 -24.76 -60.76 17.26
CA ASN A 776 -24.68 -60.08 15.97
C ASN A 776 -25.42 -58.72 15.93
N ALA A 777 -26.35 -58.50 16.86
CA ALA A 777 -27.03 -57.21 17.01
C ALA A 777 -26.08 -56.05 17.34
N PHE A 778 -24.91 -56.32 17.95
CA PHE A 778 -23.88 -55.31 18.17
C PHE A 778 -23.34 -54.77 16.83
N ASN A 779 -23.02 -55.67 15.90
CA ASN A 779 -22.53 -55.30 14.57
C ASN A 779 -23.55 -54.49 13.78
N THR A 780 -24.84 -54.86 13.85
CA THR A 780 -25.92 -54.07 13.24
C THR A 780 -25.97 -52.66 13.84
N THR A 781 -25.84 -52.54 15.16
CA THR A 781 -25.90 -51.26 15.86
C THR A 781 -24.76 -50.32 15.48
N PHE A 782 -23.51 -50.80 15.49
CA PHE A 782 -22.35 -50.01 15.07
C PHE A 782 -22.38 -49.69 13.57
N ASN A 783 -22.83 -50.62 12.72
CA ASN A 783 -23.00 -50.35 11.29
C ASN A 783 -24.03 -49.26 11.02
N ASN A 784 -25.15 -49.26 11.75
CA ASN A 784 -26.15 -48.19 11.64
C ASN A 784 -25.54 -46.83 12.07
N TYR A 785 -24.79 -46.79 13.17
CA TYR A 785 -24.10 -45.57 13.58
C TYR A 785 -23.12 -45.11 12.49
N LYS A 786 -22.25 -46.00 12.00
CA LYS A 786 -21.31 -45.72 10.92
C LYS A 786 -21.98 -45.12 9.69
N GLN A 787 -23.11 -45.70 9.25
CA GLN A 787 -23.85 -45.22 8.07
C GLN A 787 -24.52 -43.86 8.30
N ASN A 788 -24.87 -43.53 9.55
CA ASN A 788 -25.49 -42.27 9.92
C ASN A 788 -24.47 -41.14 10.16
N VAL A 789 -23.20 -41.40 10.48
CA VAL A 789 -22.20 -40.34 10.73
C VAL A 789 -22.14 -39.29 9.61
N PRO A 790 -22.12 -39.66 8.30
CA PRO A 790 -22.07 -38.67 7.22
C PRO A 790 -23.29 -37.74 7.14
N SER A 791 -24.43 -38.09 7.74
CA SER A 791 -25.63 -37.25 7.74
C SER A 791 -25.63 -36.18 8.84
N LEU A 792 -24.65 -36.19 9.75
CA LEU A 792 -24.50 -35.17 10.79
C LEU A 792 -24.20 -33.78 10.20
N ILE A 793 -23.30 -33.74 9.21
CA ILE A 793 -23.01 -32.56 8.40
C ILE A 793 -22.99 -32.99 6.93
N THR A 794 -24.11 -32.77 6.24
CA THR A 794 -24.25 -33.14 4.82
C THR A 794 -23.38 -32.29 3.90
N ASN A 795 -23.20 -31.00 4.22
CA ASN A 795 -22.38 -30.08 3.42
C ASN A 795 -21.63 -29.09 4.33
N LEU A 796 -20.38 -29.42 4.63
CA LEU A 796 -19.54 -28.56 5.46
C LEU A 796 -19.17 -27.26 4.75
N THR A 797 -18.95 -27.28 3.43
CA THR A 797 -18.66 -26.08 2.63
C THR A 797 -19.78 -25.04 2.80
N THR A 798 -21.05 -25.44 2.69
CA THR A 798 -22.20 -24.55 2.89
C THR A 798 -22.27 -24.04 4.33
N SER A 799 -21.97 -24.89 5.31
CA SER A 799 -22.00 -24.52 6.74
C SER A 799 -20.93 -23.48 7.07
N LEU A 800 -19.70 -23.69 6.61
CA LEU A 800 -18.59 -22.72 6.75
C LEU A 800 -18.87 -21.43 5.99
N SER A 801 -19.37 -21.53 4.76
CA SER A 801 -19.73 -20.36 3.95
C SER A 801 -20.76 -19.50 4.68
N SER A 802 -21.80 -20.11 5.24
CA SER A 802 -22.83 -19.39 6.00
C SER A 802 -22.26 -18.72 7.26
N SER A 803 -21.37 -19.42 7.98
CA SER A 803 -20.77 -18.93 9.22
C SER A 803 -19.80 -17.77 8.99
N LEU A 804 -19.03 -17.80 7.89
CA LEU A 804 -17.96 -16.85 7.63
C LEU A 804 -18.35 -15.70 6.68
N CYS A 805 -19.45 -15.82 5.92
CA CYS A 805 -19.83 -14.86 4.88
C CYS A 805 -19.85 -13.42 5.37
N ASN A 806 -20.45 -13.14 6.53
CA ASN A 806 -20.50 -11.78 7.08
C ASN A 806 -19.11 -11.22 7.41
N SER A 807 -18.26 -12.04 8.04
CA SER A 807 -16.88 -11.66 8.38
C SER A 807 -16.01 -11.44 7.15
N LEU A 808 -16.13 -12.32 6.15
CA LEU A 808 -15.48 -12.17 4.86
C LEU A 808 -15.90 -10.86 4.18
N GLN A 809 -17.20 -10.61 4.06
CA GLN A 809 -17.71 -9.37 3.45
C GLN A 809 -17.27 -8.12 4.21
N THR A 810 -17.33 -8.15 5.54
CA THR A 810 -17.00 -6.99 6.38
C THR A 810 -15.51 -6.67 6.28
N VAL A 811 -14.63 -7.66 6.43
CA VAL A 811 -13.19 -7.47 6.33
C VAL A 811 -12.77 -7.08 4.91
N SER A 812 -13.39 -7.66 3.88
CA SER A 812 -13.19 -7.21 2.49
C SER A 812 -13.61 -5.75 2.29
N LYS A 813 -14.75 -5.32 2.86
CA LYS A 813 -15.20 -3.93 2.80
C LYS A 813 -14.25 -2.96 3.50
N VAL A 814 -13.62 -3.37 4.60
CA VAL A 814 -12.60 -2.56 5.30
C VAL A 814 -11.45 -2.21 4.35
N GLN A 815 -10.97 -3.17 3.55
CA GLN A 815 -9.92 -2.89 2.56
C GLN A 815 -10.44 -2.11 1.35
N ILE A 816 -11.59 -2.49 0.79
CA ILE A 816 -12.24 -1.81 -0.33
C ILE A 816 -12.53 -0.35 -0.02
N ALA A 817 -12.78 -0.01 1.25
CA ALA A 817 -13.08 1.35 1.66
C ALA A 817 -11.98 2.35 1.27
N ASN A 818 -10.72 1.91 1.21
CA ASN A 818 -9.58 2.79 1.02
C ASN A 818 -9.59 3.97 2.01
N ALA A 819 -9.93 3.70 3.27
CA ALA A 819 -9.91 4.66 4.36
C ALA A 819 -8.52 4.70 4.99
N GLY A 820 -8.30 5.63 5.92
CA GLY A 820 -6.97 5.82 6.49
C GLY A 820 -6.40 4.57 7.16
N TYR A 821 -7.20 3.80 7.88
CA TYR A 821 -6.72 2.59 8.57
C TYR A 821 -7.02 1.28 7.84
N SER A 822 -7.45 1.34 6.57
CA SER A 822 -7.89 0.16 5.81
C SER A 822 -6.86 -0.96 5.82
N ASP A 823 -5.62 -0.68 5.40
CA ASP A 823 -4.58 -1.70 5.25
C ASP A 823 -4.20 -2.34 6.60
N PHE A 824 -4.06 -1.52 7.64
CA PHE A 824 -3.77 -1.99 8.99
C PHE A 824 -4.91 -2.89 9.51
N CYS A 825 -6.16 -2.43 9.43
CA CYS A 825 -7.29 -3.19 9.93
C CYS A 825 -7.50 -4.48 9.12
N PHE A 826 -7.36 -4.43 7.80
CA PHE A 826 -7.43 -5.63 6.97
C PHE A 826 -6.33 -6.63 7.34
N SER A 827 -5.07 -6.20 7.50
CA SER A 827 -3.97 -7.06 7.91
C SER A 827 -4.15 -7.68 9.30
N LYS A 828 -4.89 -6.99 10.19
CA LYS A 828 -5.22 -7.46 11.54
C LYS A 828 -6.32 -8.51 11.55
N TYR A 829 -7.37 -8.35 10.72
CA TYR A 829 -8.57 -9.18 10.80
C TYR A 829 -8.71 -10.23 9.69
N SER A 830 -8.14 -10.01 8.49
CA SER A 830 -8.22 -11.01 7.41
C SER A 830 -7.57 -12.34 7.76
N PRO A 831 -6.40 -12.40 8.43
CA PRO A 831 -5.83 -13.68 8.83
C PRO A 831 -6.62 -14.33 9.98
N ARG A 832 -7.38 -13.56 10.78
CA ARG A 832 -8.27 -14.10 11.82
C ARG A 832 -9.44 -14.83 11.19
N VAL A 833 -10.11 -14.24 10.19
CA VAL A 833 -11.17 -14.91 9.42
C VAL A 833 -10.64 -16.19 8.79
N PHE A 834 -9.46 -16.12 8.15
CA PHE A 834 -8.79 -17.29 7.58
C PHE A 834 -8.56 -18.40 8.61
N SER A 835 -8.05 -18.05 9.80
CA SER A 835 -7.77 -19.04 10.86
C SER A 835 -9.02 -19.74 11.41
N GLN A 836 -10.20 -19.14 11.31
CA GLN A 836 -11.44 -19.75 11.80
C GLN A 836 -11.76 -21.07 11.11
N VAL A 837 -11.42 -21.22 9.83
CA VAL A 837 -11.60 -22.49 9.11
C VAL A 837 -10.80 -23.60 9.78
N GLN A 838 -9.50 -23.35 10.02
CA GLN A 838 -8.60 -24.31 10.65
C GLN A 838 -9.03 -24.66 12.07
N LEU A 839 -9.36 -23.65 12.88
CA LEU A 839 -9.83 -23.84 14.26
C LEU A 839 -11.11 -24.68 14.32
N THR A 840 -12.00 -24.53 13.34
CA THR A 840 -13.24 -25.32 13.25
C THR A 840 -12.94 -26.79 13.00
N ILE A 841 -12.03 -27.09 12.06
CA ILE A 841 -11.65 -28.47 11.74
C ILE A 841 -10.93 -29.13 12.93
N ASP A 842 -9.98 -28.43 13.54
CA ASP A 842 -9.27 -28.93 14.71
C ASP A 842 -10.28 -29.25 15.86
N ALA A 843 -11.32 -28.42 16.02
CA ALA A 843 -12.40 -28.68 16.98
C ALA A 843 -13.29 -29.88 16.61
N PHE A 844 -13.51 -30.17 15.32
CA PHE A 844 -14.23 -31.37 14.88
C PHE A 844 -13.45 -32.64 15.17
N ASP A 845 -12.14 -32.63 14.97
CA ASP A 845 -11.28 -33.77 15.29
C ASP A 845 -11.39 -34.14 16.77
N VAL A 846 -11.39 -33.14 17.66
CA VAL A 846 -11.65 -33.34 19.10
C VAL A 846 -13.02 -33.97 19.36
N CYS A 847 -14.06 -33.63 18.60
CA CYS A 847 -15.37 -34.22 18.75
C CYS A 847 -15.36 -35.72 18.41
N PHE A 848 -14.70 -36.12 17.32
CA PHE A 848 -14.56 -37.52 16.94
C PHE A 848 -13.75 -38.31 17.98
N GLU A 849 -12.63 -37.76 18.45
CA GLU A 849 -11.77 -38.42 19.44
C GLU A 849 -12.47 -38.62 20.78
N LYS A 850 -13.23 -37.62 21.24
CA LYS A 850 -14.01 -37.74 22.48
C LYS A 850 -15.02 -38.87 22.44
N GLU A 851 -15.77 -38.97 21.35
CA GLU A 851 -16.79 -40.01 21.24
C GLU A 851 -16.15 -41.38 21.03
N LEU A 852 -15.04 -41.48 20.31
CA LEU A 852 -14.29 -42.73 20.20
C LEU A 852 -13.79 -43.21 21.58
N ALA A 853 -13.18 -42.33 22.37
CA ALA A 853 -12.71 -42.66 23.72
C ALA A 853 -13.86 -43.14 24.65
N ARG A 854 -15.06 -42.57 24.50
CA ARG A 854 -16.25 -43.02 25.24
C ARG A 854 -16.70 -44.42 24.81
N LEU A 855 -16.70 -44.71 23.51
CA LEU A 855 -17.07 -46.02 22.98
C LEU A 855 -16.08 -47.12 23.37
N MET A 856 -14.78 -46.81 23.43
CA MET A 856 -13.77 -47.77 23.93
C MET A 856 -14.05 -48.24 25.37
N ASN A 857 -14.66 -47.37 26.20
CA ASN A 857 -15.05 -47.71 27.57
C ASN A 857 -16.31 -48.60 27.65
N LEU A 858 -17.03 -48.81 26.55
CA LEU A 858 -18.20 -49.70 26.49
C LEU A 858 -17.79 -51.17 26.57
N SER A 859 -16.67 -51.54 25.93
CA SER A 859 -16.18 -52.92 25.84
C SER A 859 -15.97 -53.59 27.21
N PRO A 860 -15.27 -52.99 28.19
CA PRO A 860 -15.14 -53.55 29.53
C PRO A 860 -16.47 -53.72 30.27
N VAL A 861 -17.46 -52.86 30.01
CA VAL A 861 -18.79 -52.97 30.63
C VAL A 861 -19.55 -54.17 30.05
N VAL A 862 -19.51 -54.34 28.72
CA VAL A 862 -20.11 -55.48 28.03
C VAL A 862 -19.45 -56.79 28.45
N GLN A 863 -18.12 -56.82 28.59
CA GLN A 863 -17.37 -57.96 29.10
C GLN A 863 -17.87 -58.40 30.49
N ARG A 864 -18.07 -57.47 31.41
CA ARG A 864 -18.58 -57.80 32.77
C ARG A 864 -19.98 -58.41 32.73
N ILE A 865 -20.86 -57.92 31.86
CA ILE A 865 -22.19 -58.50 31.67
C ILE A 865 -22.07 -59.92 31.09
N ALA A 866 -21.18 -60.14 30.11
CA ALA A 866 -20.92 -61.46 29.55
C ALA A 866 -20.42 -62.46 30.60
N THR A 867 -19.49 -62.06 31.48
CA THR A 867 -19.01 -62.90 32.59
C THR A 867 -20.16 -63.28 33.53
N GLN A 868 -21.08 -62.36 33.84
CA GLN A 868 -22.27 -62.68 34.63
C GLN A 868 -23.16 -63.72 33.95
N ILE A 869 -23.28 -63.69 32.62
CA ILE A 869 -24.02 -64.69 31.86
C ILE A 869 -23.36 -66.07 31.98
N SER A 870 -22.02 -66.17 31.91
CA SER A 870 -21.29 -67.44 31.97
C SER A 870 -21.51 -68.24 33.28
N TYR A 871 -21.78 -67.56 34.40
CA TYR A 871 -22.07 -68.26 35.66
C TYR A 871 -23.37 -69.08 35.58
N ASN A 872 -24.29 -68.78 34.65
CA ASN A 872 -25.54 -69.53 34.50
C ASN A 872 -25.36 -70.90 33.81
N THR A 873 -24.21 -71.16 33.18
CA THR A 873 -23.89 -72.44 32.53
C THR A 873 -22.74 -73.18 33.20
N ALA A 874 -22.05 -72.54 34.17
CA ALA A 874 -20.86 -73.08 34.83
C ALA A 874 -21.08 -74.45 35.49
N ASP A 875 -22.21 -74.63 36.19
CA ASP A 875 -22.50 -75.87 36.93
C ASP A 875 -23.32 -76.90 36.12
N LEU A 876 -23.62 -76.60 34.85
CA LEU A 876 -24.51 -77.43 34.03
C LEU A 876 -23.99 -78.87 33.89
N PHE A 877 -22.71 -79.04 33.58
CA PHE A 877 -22.10 -80.35 33.42
C PHE A 877 -22.16 -81.17 34.72
N SER A 878 -21.76 -80.58 35.85
CA SER A 878 -21.77 -81.25 37.15
C SER A 878 -23.19 -81.63 37.59
N ASN A 879 -24.18 -80.75 37.37
CA ASN A 879 -25.58 -81.03 37.68
C ASN A 879 -26.14 -82.20 36.85
N LEU A 880 -25.73 -82.32 35.58
CA LEU A 880 -26.15 -83.43 34.71
C LEU A 880 -25.44 -84.74 35.06
N GLN A 881 -24.16 -84.69 35.45
CA GLN A 881 -23.43 -85.87 35.93
C GLN A 881 -24.05 -86.47 37.19
N VAL A 882 -24.61 -85.65 38.09
CA VAL A 882 -25.32 -86.14 39.28
C VAL A 882 -26.55 -86.97 38.90
N CYS A 883 -27.30 -86.57 37.87
CA CYS A 883 -28.42 -87.38 37.38
C CYS A 883 -27.93 -88.68 36.75
N LEU A 884 -26.91 -88.64 35.89
CA LEU A 884 -26.34 -89.82 35.24
C LEU A 884 -25.75 -90.86 36.20
N ALA A 885 -25.32 -90.45 37.40
CA ALA A 885 -24.81 -91.36 38.41
C ALA A 885 -25.91 -92.24 39.07
N ILE A 886 -27.19 -92.00 38.77
CA ILE A 886 -28.32 -92.77 39.30
C ILE A 886 -28.51 -94.03 38.46
N VAL A 887 -28.39 -95.21 39.09
CA VAL A 887 -28.47 -96.52 38.41
C VAL A 887 -29.90 -96.89 37.98
N ASP A 888 -30.93 -96.44 38.70
CA ASP A 888 -32.33 -96.69 38.33
C ASP A 888 -32.83 -95.70 37.26
N PRO A 889 -33.19 -96.14 36.04
CA PRO A 889 -33.63 -95.26 34.95
C PRO A 889 -34.87 -94.44 35.28
N THR A 890 -35.74 -94.92 36.18
CA THR A 890 -36.95 -94.21 36.61
C THR A 890 -36.58 -93.02 37.51
N ALA A 891 -35.69 -93.25 38.49
CA ALA A 891 -35.15 -92.21 39.35
C ALA A 891 -34.23 -91.22 38.62
N GLU A 892 -33.44 -91.68 37.65
CA GLU A 892 -32.64 -90.84 36.75
C GLU A 892 -33.54 -89.90 35.94
N GLY A 893 -34.62 -90.44 35.36
CA GLY A 893 -35.62 -89.65 34.64
C GLY A 893 -36.28 -88.59 35.50
N ALA A 894 -36.63 -88.94 36.75
CA ALA A 894 -37.18 -88.00 37.72
C ALA A 894 -36.17 -86.90 38.12
N CYS A 895 -34.86 -87.19 38.11
CA CYS A 895 -33.81 -86.20 38.33
C CYS A 895 -33.82 -85.14 37.22
N TYR A 896 -33.88 -85.54 35.94
CA TYR A 896 -34.00 -84.60 34.82
C TYR A 896 -35.26 -83.74 34.93
N THR A 897 -36.41 -84.33 35.26
CA THR A 897 -37.66 -83.58 35.46
C THR A 897 -37.56 -82.56 36.60
N LYS A 898 -36.85 -82.87 37.69
CA LYS A 898 -36.62 -81.92 38.81
C LYS A 898 -35.74 -80.73 38.40
N LEU A 899 -34.83 -80.89 37.43
CA LEU A 899 -33.97 -79.82 36.95
C LEU A 899 -34.68 -78.84 35.99
N VAL A 900 -35.76 -79.27 35.33
CA VAL A 900 -36.55 -78.46 34.37
C VAL A 900 -36.94 -77.06 34.91
N PRO A 901 -37.57 -76.91 36.09
CA PRO A 901 -37.99 -75.58 36.58
C PRO A 901 -36.80 -74.65 36.85
N TYR A 902 -35.67 -75.16 37.36
CA TYR A 902 -34.48 -74.36 37.65
C TYR A 902 -33.84 -73.80 36.38
N TYR A 903 -33.62 -74.66 35.38
CA TYR A 903 -33.03 -74.22 34.11
C TYR A 903 -34.00 -73.37 33.27
N THR A 904 -35.31 -73.46 33.50
CA THR A 904 -36.30 -72.56 32.89
C THR A 904 -36.14 -71.12 33.39
N VAL A 905 -35.91 -70.95 34.69
CA VAL A 905 -35.63 -69.63 35.28
C VAL A 905 -34.28 -69.10 34.79
N LEU A 906 -33.23 -69.93 34.78
CA LEU A 906 -31.91 -69.54 34.29
C LEU A 906 -31.95 -69.13 32.81
N ALA A 907 -32.64 -69.88 31.94
CA ALA A 907 -32.79 -69.54 30.53
C ALA A 907 -33.46 -68.18 30.33
N THR A 908 -34.44 -67.85 31.18
CA THR A 908 -35.10 -66.53 31.18
C THR A 908 -34.14 -65.41 31.60
N LYS A 909 -33.31 -65.64 32.61
CA LYS A 909 -32.29 -64.67 33.06
C LYS A 909 -31.18 -64.46 32.03
N VAL A 910 -30.68 -65.52 31.40
CA VAL A 910 -29.69 -65.43 30.31
C VAL A 910 -30.23 -64.61 29.13
N THR A 911 -31.50 -64.84 28.76
CA THR A 911 -32.17 -64.05 27.71
C THR A 911 -32.25 -62.57 28.09
N ALA A 912 -32.66 -62.27 29.33
CA ALA A 912 -32.79 -60.89 29.82
C ALA A 912 -31.43 -60.16 29.91
N HIS A 913 -30.37 -60.82 30.38
CA HIS A 913 -29.03 -60.23 30.45
C HIS A 913 -28.41 -60.01 29.05
N THR A 914 -28.64 -60.92 28.12
CA THR A 914 -28.24 -60.74 26.71
C THR A 914 -28.96 -59.54 26.09
N ALA A 915 -30.27 -59.43 26.29
CA ALA A 915 -31.04 -58.26 25.85
C ALA A 915 -30.56 -56.96 26.52
N THR A 916 -30.16 -57.01 27.80
CA THR A 916 -29.60 -55.86 28.52
C THR A 916 -28.30 -55.37 27.87
N ALA A 917 -27.38 -56.28 27.53
CA ALA A 917 -26.14 -55.93 26.84
C ALA A 917 -26.42 -55.28 25.47
N ILE A 918 -27.33 -55.86 24.68
CA ILE A 918 -27.73 -55.31 23.36
C ILE A 918 -28.35 -53.92 23.51
N ASN A 919 -29.27 -53.75 24.47
CA ASN A 919 -29.91 -52.47 24.72
C ASN A 919 -28.91 -51.41 25.20
N LEU A 920 -27.92 -51.79 26.01
CA LEU A 920 -26.85 -50.90 26.45
C LEU A 920 -26.02 -50.41 25.25
N VAL A 921 -25.57 -51.31 24.38
CA VAL A 921 -24.80 -50.95 23.19
C VAL A 921 -25.61 -50.04 22.26
N ASN A 922 -26.88 -50.37 22.02
CA ASN A 922 -27.79 -49.52 21.23
C ASN A 922 -27.95 -48.12 21.85
N ALA A 923 -28.23 -48.05 23.15
CA ALA A 923 -28.37 -46.79 23.86
C ALA A 923 -27.08 -45.95 23.81
N GLU A 924 -25.91 -46.54 24.03
CA GLU A 924 -24.64 -45.81 24.02
C GLU A 924 -24.25 -45.33 22.63
N THR A 925 -24.42 -46.13 21.58
CA THR A 925 -24.17 -45.66 20.20
C THR A 925 -25.11 -44.54 19.77
N LYS A 926 -26.38 -44.58 20.20
CA LYS A 926 -27.35 -43.50 19.96
C LYS A 926 -26.99 -42.24 20.74
N ALA A 927 -26.57 -42.38 22.00
CA ALA A 927 -26.08 -41.27 22.81
C ALA A 927 -24.82 -40.66 22.19
N SER A 928 -23.87 -41.48 21.75
CA SER A 928 -22.65 -41.07 21.06
C SER A 928 -22.96 -40.30 19.78
N TYR A 929 -23.88 -40.79 18.94
CA TYR A 929 -24.32 -40.07 17.75
C TYR A 929 -24.88 -38.67 18.08
N ASN A 930 -25.74 -38.57 19.08
CA ASN A 930 -26.33 -37.30 19.49
C ASN A 930 -25.30 -36.34 20.11
N ARG A 931 -24.35 -36.84 20.91
CA ARG A 931 -23.26 -36.04 21.50
C ARG A 931 -22.27 -35.57 20.43
N LEU A 932 -21.94 -36.41 19.46
CA LEU A 932 -21.11 -36.04 18.31
C LEU A 932 -21.79 -34.91 17.53
N CYS A 933 -23.08 -35.07 17.21
CA CYS A 933 -23.89 -34.05 16.56
C CYS A 933 -23.81 -32.72 17.32
N ALA A 934 -24.13 -32.72 18.61
CA ALA A 934 -24.11 -31.52 19.44
C ALA A 934 -22.71 -30.87 19.48
N CYS A 935 -21.64 -31.66 19.55
CA CYS A 935 -20.27 -31.16 19.53
C CYS A 935 -19.93 -30.45 18.21
N LEU A 936 -20.24 -31.08 17.07
CA LEU A 936 -19.98 -30.50 15.75
C LEU A 936 -20.76 -29.18 15.53
N TYR A 937 -22.06 -29.15 15.85
CA TYR A 937 -22.86 -27.92 15.73
C TYR A 937 -22.45 -26.82 16.71
N SER A 938 -22.02 -27.19 17.92
CA SER A 938 -21.47 -26.24 18.89
C SER A 938 -20.18 -25.61 18.37
N SER A 939 -19.29 -26.40 17.76
CA SER A 939 -18.06 -25.89 17.15
C SER A 939 -18.36 -24.89 16.02
N LEU A 940 -19.32 -25.17 15.14
CA LEU A 940 -19.78 -24.22 14.11
C LEU A 940 -20.37 -22.93 14.70
N SER A 941 -21.08 -23.05 15.82
CA SER A 941 -21.65 -21.90 16.52
C SER A 941 -20.57 -21.01 17.11
N VAL A 942 -19.49 -21.59 17.66
CA VAL A 942 -18.30 -20.86 18.12
C VAL A 942 -17.62 -20.14 16.96
N THR A 943 -17.47 -20.80 15.81
CA THR A 943 -16.94 -20.18 14.59
C THR A 943 -17.78 -18.99 14.15
N THR A 944 -19.11 -19.13 14.17
CA THR A 944 -20.04 -18.06 13.81
C THR A 944 -19.92 -16.88 14.78
N ALA A 945 -19.90 -17.14 16.09
CA ALA A 945 -19.74 -16.09 17.11
C ALA A 945 -18.41 -15.35 16.95
N SER A 946 -17.30 -16.08 16.79
CA SER A 946 -15.99 -15.47 16.58
C SER A 946 -15.92 -14.67 15.27
N ALA A 947 -16.57 -15.14 14.21
CA ALA A 947 -16.69 -14.41 12.95
C ALA A 947 -17.47 -13.10 13.13
N THR A 948 -18.54 -13.10 13.92
CA THR A 948 -19.28 -11.88 14.29
C THR A 948 -18.43 -10.89 15.07
N ASP A 949 -17.66 -11.36 16.06
CA ASP A 949 -16.75 -10.50 16.82
C ASP A 949 -15.69 -9.87 15.91
N ILE A 950 -15.08 -10.67 15.03
CA ILE A 950 -14.13 -10.19 14.03
C ILE A 950 -14.76 -9.12 13.12
N SER A 951 -16.00 -9.32 12.66
CA SER A 951 -16.73 -8.30 11.88
C SER A 951 -16.87 -6.99 12.64
N ASN A 952 -17.32 -7.03 13.89
CA ASN A 952 -17.58 -5.84 14.69
C ASN A 952 -16.28 -5.07 15.00
N GLU A 953 -15.23 -5.79 15.37
CA GLU A 953 -13.91 -5.22 15.64
C GLU A 953 -13.28 -4.64 14.36
N ALA A 954 -13.44 -5.30 13.21
CA ALA A 954 -12.93 -4.81 11.93
C ALA A 954 -13.63 -3.53 11.47
N ALA A 955 -14.96 -3.48 11.58
CA ALA A 955 -15.73 -2.28 11.27
C ALA A 955 -15.34 -1.11 12.19
N THR A 956 -15.17 -1.36 13.48
CA THR A 956 -14.74 -0.33 14.44
C THR A 956 -13.33 0.17 14.14
N CYS A 957 -12.40 -0.75 13.84
CA CYS A 957 -11.02 -0.42 13.52
C CYS A 957 -10.90 0.53 12.32
N LEU A 958 -11.77 0.37 11.30
CA LEU A 958 -11.77 1.23 10.12
C LEU A 958 -11.88 2.72 10.50
N ASP A 959 -12.68 3.03 11.51
CA ASP A 959 -12.98 4.40 11.92
C ASP A 959 -12.02 4.93 13.00
N VAL A 960 -11.62 4.09 13.97
CA VAL A 960 -10.80 4.54 15.12
C VAL A 960 -9.31 4.16 15.04
N GLY A 961 -8.94 3.27 14.13
CA GLY A 961 -7.57 2.80 13.95
C GLY A 961 -7.09 1.82 15.04
N PRO A 962 -5.77 1.74 15.29
CA PRO A 962 -5.18 0.90 16.33
C PRO A 962 -5.69 1.27 17.72
N GLN A 963 -6.05 0.27 18.53
CA GLN A 963 -6.64 0.43 19.87
C GLN A 963 -5.70 0.01 21.00
#